data_AF-A0AAW0DM96-F1
#
_entry.id   AF-A0AAW0DM96-F1
#
_cell.length_a   1.000
_cell.length_b   1.000
_cell.length_c   1.000
_cell.angle_alpha   90.00
_cell.angle_beta   90.00
_cell.angle_gamma   90.00
#
_symmetry.space_group_name_H-M   'P 1'
#
loop_
_entity.id
_entity.type
_entity.pdbx_description
1 polymer ?
#
loop_
_entity_poly.entity_id
_entity_poly.type
_entity_poly.pdbx_seq_one_letter_code
_entity_poly.pdbx_strand_id
1 'polypeptide(L)'
;MEFQDPTIASLARQTGRDNTASVSSSSSVHHTAPAPSVPDAVHEKAKTQALKLSARIKATAKDPTHNNINDLITEADEWAKTVQERESPITKANRVKQLADWQAIILLTEPELPVEQHWDLEVVKRFWKRYLYIMTSTTPSRTPGKPLKSRTVSAWAAMLIHSIVLYTRDPNTQLKCGLRLLITDGLYQNLKDQVMTLVHEFKLDRHYDPRVYFGRAELGLIFETMLSSTKRNGRQVALQTMVRALYTFFFTLRGSSLGPSHKIWRDLNYVLLCGHLKIYCKGYADWEIMTRVLNYKNQYNSVTGGEQDFTARGVLHSHNALFDITTFLMAHLYLLKRFKKKYKTIDELLEDQSAEIELDPAFADTALFLEAAPGGKEFASPEVAAMSRSTTDSFRDWSGKTGLPKVGLGALRRETGNMYIVQLGKQLAEDVMNHEAKGTIRDFYSRNMGNLDLVRVRLGEVAGVNESAAGMQIKESDKRHAFMGPALECLIRRAKEEPAVHVPRNQKIRDDREEIKDNPDLVPLAQAADQAWEAFLACFNSNAADSSQTQHKRLMDYATGRATRKQKPVNFRQPWTEATLQTAYTEAQQVFLKKQTAILRQDKRQQEKTKSNDLLHGPLTGTAGERLEILDLLKTDRPSEHLKQALDNARASATAPQTYDKSGMEKWSRDLQRALTTVQVIEGHHAAEDDKEGDQDTLYEFFDKLALGDPMAKLLPPPSPDQRRAPPKPIADDDTEDDSRFTGDPIDESQEIDILQVPIAETRVALLKYLVEPVETAREYKQYLTVADGPKSRYKCPKCPAYVHMDPIPDPLLANIGVFERHIIEMHSQWKELELEIVVVNADGEKEYRCPAGDFSDATSVRAVRTHATSDECVKSSYHQALLRAHEQQVQRVRHRQHDEVEVEAELNDGEVSAESGEPHGMVVPMHVIAEAIEVRDDDRDRAVGNVMLDYLEKLGPETALPAGKKREGVSEQEWEELDLDRIDLNLEKML
;
A
#
# COMPACT_ATOMS: atom_id res chain seq x y z
N MET A 1 -50.36 -23.71 -59.58
CA MET A 1 -50.01 -24.87 -60.44
C MET A 1 -49.18 -25.78 -59.56
N GLU A 2 -49.78 -26.52 -58.61
CA GLU A 2 -50.49 -27.80 -58.78
C GLU A 2 -49.66 -28.89 -59.47
N PHE A 3 -49.39 -29.96 -58.73
CA PHE A 3 -49.36 -31.41 -59.06
C PHE A 3 -48.66 -32.09 -57.86
N GLN A 4 -49.33 -32.65 -56.84
CA GLN A 4 -50.15 -33.87 -56.74
C GLN A 4 -49.48 -35.18 -57.22
N ASP A 5 -49.02 -35.97 -56.22
CA ASP A 5 -49.35 -37.38 -55.93
C ASP A 5 -48.80 -38.51 -56.86
N PRO A 6 -48.88 -39.83 -56.52
CA PRO A 6 -48.88 -40.55 -55.22
C PRO A 6 -48.00 -41.84 -55.22
N THR A 7 -48.16 -42.64 -54.15
CA THR A 7 -48.06 -44.13 -54.04
C THR A 7 -46.70 -44.80 -53.81
N ILE A 8 -46.59 -45.61 -52.74
CA ILE A 8 -46.88 -47.07 -52.76
C ILE A 8 -47.00 -47.60 -51.33
N ALA A 9 -48.05 -48.38 -51.10
CA ALA A 9 -48.29 -49.19 -49.92
C ALA A 9 -47.92 -50.67 -50.17
N SER A 10 -47.64 -51.36 -49.06
CA SER A 10 -47.69 -52.82 -48.84
C SER A 10 -46.45 -53.67 -49.18
N LEU A 11 -45.85 -54.25 -48.13
CA LEU A 11 -45.67 -55.71 -47.99
C LEU A 11 -45.19 -56.07 -46.59
N ALA A 12 -45.91 -57.01 -45.97
CA ALA A 12 -45.71 -57.55 -44.64
C ALA A 12 -45.01 -58.91 -44.68
N ARG A 13 -44.19 -59.25 -43.66
CA ARG A 13 -44.38 -60.39 -42.72
C ARG A 13 -43.09 -60.83 -41.99
N GLN A 14 -43.23 -60.98 -40.66
CA GLN A 14 -42.68 -62.00 -39.73
C GLN A 14 -41.13 -62.12 -39.62
N THR A 15 -40.50 -61.88 -38.47
CA THR A 15 -40.54 -62.62 -37.17
C THR A 15 -39.80 -61.72 -36.14
N GLY A 16 -40.23 -61.47 -34.90
CA GLY A 16 -40.30 -62.36 -33.73
C GLY A 16 -39.39 -61.82 -32.61
N ARG A 17 -39.96 -61.61 -31.40
CA ARG A 17 -39.36 -61.39 -30.06
C ARG A 17 -38.96 -59.96 -29.62
N ASP A 18 -39.82 -59.42 -28.76
CA ASP A 18 -39.56 -58.88 -27.40
C ASP A 18 -38.29 -58.05 -27.15
N ASN A 19 -38.48 -56.73 -27.04
CA ASN A 19 -38.14 -55.99 -25.82
C ASN A 19 -38.77 -54.59 -25.86
N THR A 20 -39.69 -54.35 -24.94
CA THR A 20 -40.37 -53.08 -24.71
C THR A 20 -39.43 -52.11 -23.98
N ALA A 21 -38.95 -51.09 -24.71
CA ALA A 21 -38.54 -49.81 -24.13
C ALA A 21 -38.93 -48.70 -25.14
N SER A 22 -40.13 -48.15 -24.95
CA SER A 22 -40.63 -47.03 -25.74
C SER A 22 -39.87 -45.75 -25.34
N VAL A 23 -38.89 -45.36 -26.15
CA VAL A 23 -38.38 -43.99 -26.17
C VAL A 23 -39.31 -43.18 -27.06
N SER A 24 -40.22 -42.43 -26.44
CA SER A 24 -41.04 -41.43 -27.12
C SER A 24 -40.16 -40.23 -27.50
N SER A 25 -39.78 -40.12 -28.76
CA SER A 25 -39.24 -38.89 -29.33
C SER A 25 -40.37 -37.85 -29.43
N SER A 26 -40.58 -37.13 -28.34
CA SER A 26 -41.41 -35.92 -28.36
C SER A 26 -40.60 -34.77 -28.96
N SER A 27 -40.89 -34.43 -30.21
CA SER A 27 -40.51 -33.15 -30.80
C SER A 27 -41.29 -32.05 -30.09
N SER A 28 -40.73 -31.56 -28.98
CA SER A 28 -41.19 -30.37 -28.27
C SER A 28 -41.04 -29.14 -29.18
N VAL A 29 -42.07 -28.85 -29.96
CA VAL A 29 -42.27 -27.54 -30.57
C VAL A 29 -42.52 -26.57 -29.42
N HIS A 30 -41.52 -25.75 -29.08
CA HIS A 30 -41.69 -24.66 -28.12
C HIS A 30 -42.66 -23.63 -28.69
N HIS A 31 -43.95 -23.79 -28.40
CA HIS A 31 -44.91 -22.70 -28.48
C HIS A 31 -44.49 -21.66 -27.43
N THR A 32 -43.85 -20.58 -27.87
CA THR A 32 -43.74 -19.36 -27.06
C THR A 32 -45.17 -18.91 -26.74
N ALA A 33 -45.60 -19.10 -25.48
CA ALA A 33 -46.86 -18.54 -25.02
C ALA A 33 -46.87 -17.04 -25.36
N PRO A 34 -47.92 -16.52 -26.02
CA PRO A 34 -48.00 -15.09 -26.31
C PRO A 34 -47.88 -14.32 -25.00
N ALA A 35 -47.12 -13.22 -25.04
CA ALA A 35 -47.01 -12.33 -23.89
C ALA A 35 -48.42 -11.99 -23.38
N PRO A 36 -48.66 -12.03 -22.06
CA PRO A 36 -49.98 -11.75 -21.50
C PRO A 36 -50.44 -10.36 -21.98
N SER A 37 -51.65 -10.29 -22.54
CA SER A 37 -52.22 -9.04 -23.02
C SER A 37 -52.35 -8.07 -21.85
N VAL A 38 -51.76 -6.89 -21.99
CA VAL A 38 -51.89 -5.80 -21.01
C VAL A 38 -53.37 -5.40 -20.95
N PRO A 39 -54.00 -5.30 -19.76
CA PRO A 39 -55.41 -4.93 -19.67
C PRO A 39 -55.70 -3.55 -20.29
N ASP A 40 -56.84 -3.39 -20.97
CA ASP A 40 -57.25 -2.12 -21.61
C ASP A 40 -57.24 -0.92 -20.65
N ALA A 41 -57.54 -1.15 -19.37
CA ALA A 41 -57.47 -0.13 -18.32
C ALA A 41 -56.05 0.43 -18.13
N VAL A 42 -55.01 -0.40 -18.33
CA VAL A 42 -53.60 0.02 -18.29
C VAL A 42 -53.27 0.82 -19.56
N HIS A 43 -53.81 0.45 -20.72
CA HIS A 43 -53.65 1.23 -21.97
C HIS A 43 -54.26 2.63 -21.87
N GLU A 44 -55.48 2.77 -21.32
CA GLU A 44 -56.12 4.08 -21.13
C GLU A 44 -55.38 4.93 -20.06
N LYS A 45 -54.90 4.30 -18.99
CA LYS A 45 -54.05 4.97 -17.99
C LYS A 45 -52.71 5.42 -18.61
N ALA A 46 -52.11 4.61 -19.48
CA ALA A 46 -50.89 4.95 -20.19
C ALA A 46 -51.09 6.12 -21.16
N LYS A 47 -52.19 6.16 -21.94
CA LYS A 47 -52.55 7.31 -22.79
C LYS A 47 -52.69 8.60 -21.97
N THR A 48 -53.39 8.52 -20.84
CA THR A 48 -53.55 9.67 -19.94
C THR A 48 -52.22 10.13 -19.35
N GLN A 49 -51.34 9.19 -18.96
CA GLN A 49 -50.00 9.52 -18.48
C GLN A 49 -49.10 10.08 -19.59
N ALA A 50 -49.21 9.59 -20.82
CA ALA A 50 -48.47 10.09 -21.98
C ALA A 50 -48.85 11.53 -22.31
N LEU A 51 -50.14 11.89 -22.25
CA LEU A 51 -50.59 13.29 -22.41
C LEU A 51 -50.04 14.19 -21.30
N LYS A 52 -50.03 13.72 -20.03
CA LYS A 52 -49.43 14.46 -18.90
C LYS A 52 -47.92 14.62 -19.06
N LEU A 53 -47.21 13.59 -19.52
CA LEU A 53 -45.78 13.63 -19.78
C LEU A 53 -45.46 14.58 -20.94
N SER A 54 -46.22 14.51 -22.04
CA SER A 54 -46.08 15.42 -23.18
C SER A 54 -46.31 16.88 -22.80
N ALA A 55 -47.33 17.16 -21.97
CA ALA A 55 -47.57 18.50 -21.45
C ALA A 55 -46.43 19.00 -20.56
N ARG A 56 -45.83 18.12 -19.74
CA ARG A 56 -44.62 18.45 -18.93
C ARG A 56 -43.42 18.75 -19.81
N ILE A 57 -43.13 17.89 -20.79
CA ILE A 57 -42.04 18.09 -21.76
C ILE A 57 -42.20 19.44 -22.47
N LYS A 58 -43.40 19.76 -22.98
CA LYS A 58 -43.69 21.06 -23.60
C LYS A 58 -43.58 22.25 -22.64
N ALA A 59 -43.81 22.04 -21.35
CA ALA A 59 -43.67 23.09 -20.33
C ALA A 59 -42.20 23.30 -19.91
N THR A 60 -41.38 22.26 -19.94
CA THR A 60 -39.94 22.30 -19.68
C THR A 60 -39.15 22.86 -20.88
N ALA A 61 -39.67 22.71 -22.11
CA ALA A 61 -39.20 23.31 -23.36
C ALA A 61 -39.26 24.87 -23.42
N LYS A 62 -39.29 25.56 -22.27
CA LYS A 62 -39.11 27.02 -22.19
C LYS A 62 -37.67 27.45 -22.45
N ASP A 63 -36.73 26.51 -22.45
CA ASP A 63 -35.40 26.72 -23.02
C ASP A 63 -35.52 26.64 -24.57
N PRO A 64 -35.21 27.71 -25.33
CA PRO A 64 -35.39 27.75 -26.80
C PRO A 64 -34.56 26.72 -27.58
N THR A 65 -33.71 25.96 -26.88
CA THR A 65 -32.86 24.88 -27.42
C THR A 65 -33.59 23.53 -27.57
N HIS A 66 -34.71 23.29 -26.90
CA HIS A 66 -35.41 21.99 -26.90
C HIS A 66 -36.83 22.14 -27.46
N ASN A 67 -36.97 22.26 -28.79
CA ASN A 67 -38.24 22.63 -29.43
C ASN A 67 -39.20 21.45 -29.66
N ASN A 68 -38.74 20.19 -29.54
CA ASN A 68 -39.59 19.01 -29.70
C ASN A 68 -39.13 17.80 -28.84
N ILE A 69 -40.03 16.84 -28.59
CA ILE A 69 -39.73 15.58 -27.90
C ILE A 69 -38.63 14.76 -28.59
N ASN A 70 -38.50 14.91 -29.91
CA ASN A 70 -37.44 14.25 -30.68
C ASN A 70 -36.05 14.79 -30.32
N ASP A 71 -35.94 16.07 -29.97
CA ASP A 71 -34.67 16.68 -29.55
C ASP A 71 -34.27 16.10 -28.20
N LEU A 72 -35.22 15.97 -27.27
CA LEU A 72 -35.01 15.32 -25.97
C LEU A 72 -34.70 13.82 -26.10
N ILE A 73 -35.29 13.12 -27.06
CA ILE A 73 -34.95 11.71 -27.34
C ILE A 73 -33.53 11.62 -27.88
N THR A 74 -33.15 12.52 -28.80
CA THR A 74 -31.80 12.56 -29.36
C THR A 74 -30.77 12.87 -28.28
N GLU A 75 -31.02 13.88 -27.43
CA GLU A 75 -30.18 14.21 -26.28
C GLU A 75 -30.12 13.05 -25.28
N ALA A 76 -31.26 12.39 -24.99
CA ALA A 76 -31.29 11.23 -24.11
C ALA A 76 -30.51 10.04 -24.69
N ASP A 77 -30.53 9.83 -26.02
CA ASP A 77 -29.76 8.81 -26.71
C ASP A 77 -28.27 9.15 -26.72
N GLU A 78 -27.89 10.42 -26.92
CA GLU A 78 -26.50 10.87 -26.79
C GLU A 78 -26.00 10.75 -25.36
N TRP A 79 -26.79 11.18 -24.38
CA TRP A 79 -26.49 10.98 -22.97
C TRP A 79 -26.39 9.49 -22.62
N ALA A 80 -27.28 8.64 -23.15
CA ALA A 80 -27.23 7.20 -22.94
C ALA A 80 -25.91 6.58 -23.43
N LYS A 81 -25.29 7.13 -24.48
CA LYS A 81 -23.93 6.74 -24.91
C LYS A 81 -22.85 7.14 -23.90
N THR A 82 -23.09 8.17 -23.10
CA THR A 82 -22.18 8.61 -22.01
C THR A 82 -22.38 7.87 -20.69
N VAL A 83 -23.43 7.05 -20.55
CA VAL A 83 -23.72 6.31 -19.32
C VAL A 83 -22.59 5.34 -19.03
N GLN A 84 -21.85 5.62 -17.97
CA GLN A 84 -20.75 4.78 -17.54
C GLN A 84 -21.28 3.43 -17.02
N GLU A 85 -20.64 2.36 -17.45
CA GLU A 85 -20.91 1.03 -16.92
C GLU A 85 -20.62 0.99 -15.41
N ARG A 86 -21.52 0.37 -14.64
CA ARG A 86 -21.30 0.11 -13.20
C ARG A 86 -20.22 -0.93 -12.92
N GLU A 87 -19.49 -1.37 -13.94
CA GLU A 87 -18.45 -2.36 -13.76
C GLU A 87 -17.16 -1.70 -13.25
N SER A 88 -16.45 -2.34 -12.31
CA SER A 88 -15.16 -1.80 -11.90
C SER A 88 -14.16 -1.88 -13.06
N PRO A 89 -13.30 -0.87 -13.30
CA PRO A 89 -12.32 -0.89 -14.38
C PRO A 89 -11.45 -2.15 -14.41
N ILE A 90 -11.12 -2.68 -13.22
CA ILE A 90 -10.35 -3.91 -13.07
C ILE A 90 -11.15 -5.13 -13.55
N THR A 91 -12.45 -5.21 -13.23
CA THR A 91 -13.31 -6.30 -13.70
C THR A 91 -13.48 -6.22 -15.22
N LYS A 92 -13.69 -5.01 -15.75
CA LYS A 92 -13.78 -4.76 -17.20
C LYS A 92 -12.51 -5.19 -17.92
N ALA A 93 -11.33 -4.79 -17.44
CA ALA A 93 -10.05 -5.22 -18.01
C ALA A 93 -9.86 -6.75 -17.99
N ASN A 94 -10.26 -7.41 -16.90
CA ASN A 94 -10.21 -8.88 -16.81
C ASN A 94 -11.17 -9.55 -17.80
N ARG A 95 -12.35 -8.96 -18.04
CA ARG A 95 -13.31 -9.45 -19.04
C ARG A 95 -12.76 -9.29 -20.45
N VAL A 96 -12.20 -8.13 -20.79
CA VAL A 96 -11.57 -7.90 -22.11
C VAL A 96 -10.45 -8.92 -22.33
N LYS A 97 -9.57 -9.12 -21.35
CA LYS A 97 -8.55 -10.16 -21.41
C LYS A 97 -9.16 -11.55 -21.64
N GLN A 98 -10.24 -11.88 -20.95
CA GLN A 98 -10.90 -13.17 -21.13
C GLN A 98 -11.50 -13.35 -22.54
N LEU A 99 -12.07 -12.31 -23.12
CA LEU A 99 -12.60 -12.35 -24.49
C LEU A 99 -11.47 -12.58 -25.49
N ALA A 100 -10.34 -11.90 -25.32
CA ALA A 100 -9.13 -12.12 -26.13
C ALA A 100 -8.60 -13.55 -25.95
N ASP A 101 -8.54 -14.03 -24.71
CA ASP A 101 -8.15 -15.40 -24.37
C ASP A 101 -9.03 -16.46 -25.05
N TRP A 102 -10.35 -16.21 -25.12
CA TRP A 102 -11.35 -17.06 -25.80
C TRP A 102 -11.12 -17.09 -27.31
N GLN A 103 -11.02 -15.91 -27.94
CA GLN A 103 -10.78 -15.77 -29.37
C GLN A 103 -9.45 -16.42 -29.77
N ALA A 104 -8.38 -16.19 -29.01
CA ALA A 104 -7.08 -16.80 -29.26
C ALA A 104 -7.15 -18.33 -29.27
N ILE A 105 -7.89 -18.93 -28.33
CA ILE A 105 -8.05 -20.39 -28.27
C ILE A 105 -8.82 -20.91 -29.48
N ILE A 106 -9.85 -20.21 -29.93
CA ILE A 106 -10.60 -20.59 -31.13
C ILE A 106 -9.71 -20.46 -32.37
N LEU A 107 -9.01 -19.34 -32.56
CA LEU A 107 -8.12 -19.14 -33.72
C LEU A 107 -7.00 -20.18 -33.78
N LEU A 108 -6.45 -20.56 -32.63
CA LEU A 108 -5.41 -21.61 -32.57
C LEU A 108 -5.94 -23.00 -32.92
N THR A 109 -7.24 -23.26 -32.75
CA THR A 109 -7.84 -24.58 -32.95
C THR A 109 -8.61 -24.70 -34.27
N GLU A 110 -9.22 -23.60 -34.72
CA GLU A 110 -9.99 -23.45 -35.96
C GLU A 110 -9.69 -22.07 -36.57
N PRO A 111 -8.52 -21.90 -37.21
CA PRO A 111 -8.08 -20.61 -37.77
C PRO A 111 -9.00 -20.09 -38.89
N GLU A 112 -9.69 -21.01 -39.57
CA GLU A 112 -10.65 -20.69 -40.65
C GLU A 112 -12.00 -20.15 -40.12
N LEU A 113 -12.26 -20.26 -38.81
CA LEU A 113 -13.52 -19.79 -38.23
C LEU A 113 -13.50 -18.26 -38.06
N PRO A 114 -14.39 -17.51 -38.75
CA PRO A 114 -14.44 -16.06 -38.66
C PRO A 114 -14.66 -15.58 -37.22
N VAL A 115 -14.03 -14.46 -36.85
CA VAL A 115 -14.06 -13.91 -35.47
C VAL A 115 -15.48 -13.58 -35.02
N GLU A 116 -16.33 -13.18 -35.95
CA GLU A 116 -17.73 -12.84 -35.73
C GLU A 116 -18.55 -14.05 -35.28
N GLN A 117 -18.13 -15.27 -35.68
CA GLN A 117 -18.79 -16.53 -35.34
C GLN A 117 -18.28 -17.13 -34.02
N HIS A 118 -17.27 -16.55 -33.37
CA HIS A 118 -16.67 -17.11 -32.15
C HIS A 118 -17.65 -17.21 -30.97
N TRP A 119 -18.76 -16.48 -31.03
CA TRP A 119 -19.85 -16.52 -30.06
C TRP A 119 -21.15 -17.12 -30.60
N ASP A 120 -21.11 -17.81 -31.74
CA ASP A 120 -22.26 -18.55 -32.22
C ASP A 120 -22.59 -19.72 -31.28
N LEU A 121 -23.88 -20.03 -31.15
CA LEU A 121 -24.40 -21.06 -30.26
C LEU A 121 -23.63 -22.39 -30.36
N GLU A 122 -23.41 -22.88 -31.58
CA GLU A 122 -22.72 -24.15 -31.82
C GLU A 122 -21.22 -24.07 -31.53
N VAL A 123 -20.60 -22.91 -31.77
CA VAL A 123 -19.19 -22.66 -31.44
C VAL A 123 -19.02 -22.66 -29.93
N VAL A 124 -19.86 -21.95 -29.18
CA VAL A 124 -19.82 -21.95 -27.72
C VAL A 124 -20.03 -23.36 -27.17
N LYS A 125 -21.04 -24.11 -27.65
CA LYS A 125 -21.30 -25.51 -27.26
C LYS A 125 -20.10 -26.43 -27.47
N ARG A 126 -19.35 -26.20 -28.56
CA ARG A 126 -18.17 -26.99 -28.93
C ARG A 126 -16.91 -26.61 -28.14
N PHE A 127 -16.71 -25.32 -27.85
CA PHE A 127 -15.43 -24.81 -27.35
C PHE A 127 -15.36 -24.56 -25.85
N TRP A 128 -16.48 -24.41 -25.13
CA TRP A 128 -16.45 -24.07 -23.70
C TRP A 128 -15.61 -25.05 -22.87
N LYS A 129 -15.69 -26.37 -23.19
CA LYS A 129 -14.87 -27.40 -22.53
C LYS A 129 -13.39 -27.21 -22.80
N ARG A 130 -13.03 -26.97 -24.06
CA ARG A 130 -11.64 -26.80 -24.49
C ARG A 130 -11.04 -25.56 -23.83
N TYR A 131 -11.80 -24.47 -23.77
CA TYR A 131 -11.34 -23.22 -23.18
C TYR A 131 -10.85 -23.38 -21.73
N LEU A 132 -11.69 -23.88 -20.81
CA LEU A 132 -11.29 -24.02 -19.41
C LEU A 132 -10.15 -25.03 -19.23
N TYR A 133 -10.16 -26.12 -20.02
CA TYR A 133 -9.09 -27.10 -20.01
C TYR A 133 -7.75 -26.50 -20.43
N ILE A 134 -7.70 -25.80 -21.57
CA ILE A 134 -6.49 -25.16 -22.10
C ILE A 134 -6.00 -24.07 -21.15
N MET A 135 -6.89 -23.21 -20.66
CA MET A 135 -6.52 -22.18 -19.68
C MET A 135 -5.87 -22.78 -18.43
N THR A 136 -6.43 -23.88 -17.92
CA THR A 136 -5.92 -24.56 -16.73
C THR A 136 -4.58 -25.25 -17.00
N SER A 137 -4.41 -25.89 -18.15
CA SER A 137 -3.19 -26.63 -18.50
C SER A 137 -2.01 -25.75 -18.90
N THR A 138 -2.28 -24.55 -19.42
CA THR A 138 -1.25 -23.65 -19.94
C THR A 138 -0.89 -22.51 -19.00
N THR A 139 -1.77 -22.13 -18.08
CA THR A 139 -1.50 -21.00 -17.17
C THR A 139 -0.65 -21.44 -15.99
N PRO A 140 0.58 -20.92 -15.84
CA PRO A 140 1.39 -21.21 -14.67
C PRO A 140 0.79 -20.58 -13.39
N SER A 141 1.10 -21.16 -12.24
CA SER A 141 0.78 -20.54 -10.96
C SER A 141 1.57 -19.25 -10.76
N ARG A 142 0.96 -18.28 -10.06
CA ARG A 142 1.64 -17.03 -9.65
C ARG A 142 2.84 -17.27 -8.74
N THR A 143 2.88 -18.41 -8.07
CA THR A 143 4.02 -18.83 -7.27
C THR A 143 4.71 -19.96 -8.01
N PRO A 144 5.94 -19.73 -8.52
CA PRO A 144 6.72 -20.76 -9.20
C PRO A 144 6.75 -22.05 -8.38
N GLY A 145 6.54 -23.19 -9.04
CA GLY A 145 6.55 -24.52 -8.40
C GLY A 145 5.30 -24.90 -7.62
N LYS A 146 4.34 -23.98 -7.38
CA LYS A 146 3.06 -24.34 -6.75
C LYS A 146 2.00 -24.68 -7.81
N PRO A 147 1.03 -25.55 -7.50
CA PRO A 147 -0.12 -25.78 -8.38
C PRO A 147 -0.96 -24.49 -8.53
N LEU A 148 -1.72 -24.41 -9.62
CA LEU A 148 -2.69 -23.34 -9.83
C LEU A 148 -3.83 -23.47 -8.78
N LYS A 149 -4.36 -22.34 -8.32
CA LYS A 149 -5.45 -22.30 -7.34
C LYS A 149 -6.79 -22.62 -8.02
N SER A 150 -7.61 -23.47 -7.39
CA SER A 150 -8.96 -23.81 -7.88
C SER A 150 -9.84 -22.57 -8.10
N ARG A 151 -9.74 -21.58 -7.20
CA ARG A 151 -10.48 -20.31 -7.29
C ARG A 151 -10.17 -19.50 -8.54
N THR A 152 -8.97 -19.62 -9.10
CA THR A 152 -8.63 -18.96 -10.37
C THR A 152 -9.47 -19.56 -11.50
N VAL A 153 -9.59 -20.88 -11.56
CA VAL A 153 -10.41 -21.58 -12.54
C VAL A 153 -11.90 -21.29 -12.33
N SER A 154 -12.36 -21.25 -11.08
CA SER A 154 -13.74 -20.82 -10.77
C SER A 154 -14.02 -19.39 -11.22
N ALA A 155 -13.06 -18.47 -11.08
CA ALA A 155 -13.19 -17.10 -11.55
C ALA A 155 -13.25 -17.02 -13.08
N TRP A 156 -12.43 -17.79 -13.80
CA TRP A 156 -12.53 -17.91 -15.26
C TRP A 156 -13.89 -18.46 -15.69
N ALA A 157 -14.40 -19.50 -15.03
CA ALA A 157 -15.72 -20.03 -15.33
C ALA A 157 -16.81 -18.98 -15.10
N ALA A 158 -16.76 -18.22 -14.00
CA ALA A 158 -17.72 -17.16 -13.72
C ALA A 158 -17.69 -16.04 -14.77
N MET A 159 -16.50 -15.61 -15.20
CA MET A 159 -16.37 -14.62 -16.27
C MET A 159 -16.83 -15.20 -17.62
N LEU A 160 -16.60 -16.50 -17.89
CA LEU A 160 -17.02 -17.14 -19.13
C LEU A 160 -18.54 -17.23 -19.20
N ILE A 161 -19.20 -17.60 -18.08
CA ILE A 161 -20.66 -17.59 -17.94
C ILE A 161 -21.21 -16.20 -18.29
N HIS A 162 -20.60 -15.15 -17.74
CA HIS A 162 -21.00 -13.78 -18.04
C HIS A 162 -20.86 -13.45 -19.54
N SER A 163 -19.74 -13.81 -20.15
CA SER A 163 -19.51 -13.61 -21.60
C SER A 163 -20.50 -14.41 -22.46
N ILE A 164 -20.81 -15.65 -22.07
CA ILE A 164 -21.83 -16.47 -22.73
C ILE A 164 -23.19 -15.76 -22.71
N VAL A 165 -23.62 -15.22 -21.56
CA VAL A 165 -24.89 -14.48 -21.45
C VAL A 165 -24.93 -13.28 -22.40
N LEU A 166 -23.86 -12.50 -22.46
CA LEU A 166 -23.87 -11.23 -23.20
C LEU A 166 -23.68 -11.38 -24.71
N TYR A 167 -22.81 -12.30 -25.13
CA TYR A 167 -22.29 -12.36 -26.50
C TYR A 167 -22.84 -13.53 -27.32
N THR A 168 -23.37 -14.60 -26.69
CA THR A 168 -23.81 -15.77 -27.46
C THR A 168 -25.07 -15.49 -28.27
N ARG A 169 -25.00 -15.74 -29.59
CA ARG A 169 -26.11 -15.55 -30.53
C ARG A 169 -26.43 -16.85 -31.28
N ASP A 170 -27.69 -16.99 -31.66
CA ASP A 170 -28.13 -18.05 -32.57
C ASP A 170 -27.87 -17.58 -34.01
N PRO A 171 -27.05 -18.29 -34.81
CA PRO A 171 -26.66 -17.81 -36.14
C PRO A 171 -27.84 -17.62 -37.10
N ASN A 172 -28.93 -18.38 -36.91
CA ASN A 172 -30.10 -18.30 -37.79
C ASN A 172 -31.00 -17.10 -37.46
N THR A 173 -31.14 -16.76 -36.18
CA THR A 173 -32.08 -15.72 -35.71
C THR A 173 -31.39 -14.44 -35.28
N GLN A 174 -30.07 -14.48 -35.08
CA GLN A 174 -29.22 -13.39 -34.53
C GLN A 174 -29.62 -12.93 -33.12
N LEU A 175 -30.59 -13.61 -32.49
CA LEU A 175 -31.05 -13.32 -31.14
C LEU A 175 -30.04 -13.81 -30.11
N LYS A 176 -29.90 -13.05 -29.01
CA LYS A 176 -29.07 -13.45 -27.87
C LYS A 176 -29.69 -14.69 -27.21
N CYS A 177 -28.94 -15.78 -27.13
CA CYS A 177 -29.43 -17.05 -26.59
C CYS A 177 -28.58 -17.64 -25.45
N GLY A 178 -27.61 -16.87 -24.92
CA GLY A 178 -26.71 -17.31 -23.86
C GLY A 178 -27.39 -17.76 -22.57
N LEU A 179 -28.43 -17.05 -22.12
CA LEU A 179 -29.18 -17.43 -20.91
C LEU A 179 -29.95 -18.75 -21.10
N ARG A 180 -30.56 -18.95 -22.27
CA ARG A 180 -31.22 -20.22 -22.66
C ARG A 180 -30.21 -21.36 -22.64
N LEU A 181 -29.04 -21.14 -23.25
CA LEU A 181 -27.95 -22.12 -23.28
C LEU A 181 -27.49 -22.52 -21.87
N LEU A 182 -27.37 -21.55 -20.95
CA LEU A 182 -26.94 -21.82 -19.58
C LEU A 182 -27.98 -22.59 -18.75
N ILE A 183 -29.27 -22.25 -18.89
CA ILE A 183 -30.36 -22.80 -18.07
C ILE A 183 -31.00 -24.02 -18.74
N THR A 184 -31.52 -23.88 -19.95
CA THR A 184 -32.30 -24.91 -20.65
C THR A 184 -31.42 -26.04 -21.15
N ASP A 185 -30.26 -25.72 -21.74
CA ASP A 185 -29.33 -26.73 -22.27
C ASP A 185 -28.35 -27.24 -21.18
N GLY A 186 -28.51 -26.80 -19.92
CA GLY A 186 -27.74 -27.27 -18.77
C GLY A 186 -26.26 -26.84 -18.75
N LEU A 187 -25.84 -25.89 -19.60
CA LEU A 187 -24.43 -25.51 -19.71
C LEU A 187 -23.87 -24.94 -18.39
N TYR A 188 -24.68 -24.27 -17.57
CA TYR A 188 -24.22 -23.76 -16.27
C TYR A 188 -23.74 -24.88 -15.34
N GLN A 189 -24.52 -25.97 -15.24
CA GLN A 189 -24.14 -27.12 -14.41
C GLN A 189 -22.92 -27.83 -15.01
N ASN A 190 -22.89 -28.00 -16.33
CA ASN A 190 -21.74 -28.60 -17.03
C ASN A 190 -20.43 -27.82 -16.80
N LEU A 191 -20.48 -26.48 -16.75
CA LEU A 191 -19.32 -25.64 -16.44
C LEU A 191 -18.86 -25.85 -14.99
N LYS A 192 -19.78 -25.94 -14.02
CA LYS A 192 -19.43 -26.23 -12.62
C LYS A 192 -18.80 -27.60 -12.45
N ASP A 193 -19.38 -28.61 -13.10
CA ASP A 193 -18.87 -29.98 -13.10
C ASP A 193 -17.47 -30.04 -13.72
N GLN A 194 -17.26 -29.33 -14.83
CA GLN A 194 -15.95 -29.23 -15.45
C GLN A 194 -14.92 -28.57 -14.53
N VAL A 195 -15.26 -27.48 -13.83
CA VAL A 195 -14.34 -26.85 -12.87
C VAL A 195 -13.92 -27.87 -11.80
N MET A 196 -14.86 -28.66 -11.28
CA MET A 196 -14.55 -29.73 -10.32
C MET A 196 -13.65 -30.81 -10.93
N THR A 197 -13.95 -31.28 -12.14
CA THR A 197 -13.09 -32.25 -12.85
C THR A 197 -11.68 -31.71 -13.06
N LEU A 198 -11.51 -30.47 -13.50
CA LEU A 198 -10.21 -29.83 -13.70
C LEU A 198 -9.43 -29.69 -12.39
N VAL A 199 -10.12 -29.37 -11.30
CA VAL A 199 -9.51 -29.31 -9.96
C VAL A 199 -8.92 -30.65 -9.55
N HIS A 200 -9.62 -31.75 -9.82
CA HIS A 200 -9.14 -33.10 -9.52
C HIS A 200 -8.02 -33.53 -10.47
N GLU A 201 -8.20 -33.34 -11.77
CA GLU A 201 -7.28 -33.78 -12.82
C GLU A 201 -5.91 -33.09 -12.71
N PHE A 202 -5.91 -31.76 -12.61
CA PHE A 202 -4.68 -30.97 -12.52
C PHE A 202 -4.16 -30.85 -11.08
N LYS A 203 -4.77 -31.56 -10.12
CA LYS A 203 -4.44 -31.51 -8.69
C LYS A 203 -4.31 -30.07 -8.18
N LEU A 204 -5.29 -29.24 -8.55
CA LEU A 204 -5.29 -27.82 -8.21
C LEU A 204 -5.41 -27.64 -6.69
N ASP A 205 -4.78 -26.59 -6.19
CA ASP A 205 -4.86 -26.29 -4.77
C ASP A 205 -6.23 -25.67 -4.44
N ARG A 206 -6.98 -26.40 -3.62
CA ARG A 206 -8.34 -26.08 -3.19
C ARG A 206 -8.39 -25.14 -2.00
N HIS A 207 -7.27 -24.91 -1.34
CA HIS A 207 -7.20 -24.21 -0.07
C HIS A 207 -6.65 -22.79 -0.25
N TYR A 208 -7.03 -21.94 0.69
CA TYR A 208 -6.43 -20.62 0.81
C TYR A 208 -4.99 -20.76 1.26
N ASP A 209 -4.13 -19.87 0.76
CA ASP A 209 -2.83 -19.69 1.40
C ASP A 209 -3.03 -19.32 2.87
N PRO A 210 -2.20 -19.83 3.80
CA PRO A 210 -2.26 -19.45 5.20
C PRO A 210 -2.28 -17.94 5.34
N ARG A 211 -3.25 -17.45 6.11
CA ARG A 211 -3.43 -16.01 6.29
C ARG A 211 -2.54 -15.54 7.41
N VAL A 212 -1.88 -14.42 7.16
CA VAL A 212 -1.06 -13.73 8.15
C VAL A 212 -1.92 -12.72 8.89
N TYR A 213 -1.73 -12.66 10.19
CA TYR A 213 -2.43 -11.79 11.13
C TYR A 213 -1.38 -10.95 11.84
N PHE A 214 -1.47 -9.63 11.67
CA PHE A 214 -0.56 -8.70 12.34
C PHE A 214 -1.36 -8.00 13.42
N GLY A 215 -0.97 -8.23 14.67
CA GLY A 215 -1.54 -7.64 15.86
C GLY A 215 -0.74 -6.44 16.31
N ARG A 216 -0.82 -6.18 17.62
CA ARG A 216 -0.18 -5.05 18.27
C ARG A 216 1.35 -5.17 18.25
N ALA A 217 1.87 -6.38 18.51
CA ALA A 217 3.31 -6.63 18.56
C ALA A 217 3.98 -6.43 17.19
N GLU A 218 3.41 -6.99 16.11
CA GLU A 218 3.94 -6.82 14.76
C GLU A 218 3.91 -5.35 14.33
N LEU A 219 2.80 -4.65 14.60
CA LEU A 219 2.69 -3.23 14.26
C LEU A 219 3.69 -2.37 15.05
N GLY A 220 3.91 -2.69 16.32
CA GLY A 220 4.92 -2.04 17.18
C GLY A 220 6.31 -2.13 16.56
N LEU A 221 6.78 -3.36 16.25
CA LEU A 221 8.09 -3.57 15.63
C LEU A 221 8.23 -2.82 14.29
N ILE A 222 7.17 -2.77 13.48
CA ILE A 222 7.16 -2.02 12.22
C ILE A 222 7.31 -0.53 12.51
N PHE A 223 6.58 0.03 13.47
CA PHE A 223 6.65 1.44 13.80
C PHE A 223 8.01 1.83 14.36
N GLU A 224 8.59 1.02 15.25
CA GLU A 224 9.95 1.23 15.75
C GLU A 224 10.98 1.23 14.60
N THR A 225 10.87 0.27 13.69
CA THR A 225 11.73 0.20 12.50
C THR A 225 11.59 1.46 11.64
N MET A 226 10.37 1.91 11.40
CA MET A 226 10.10 3.12 10.60
C MET A 226 10.58 4.39 11.30
N LEU A 227 10.34 4.54 12.60
CA LEU A 227 10.78 5.69 13.40
C LEU A 227 12.31 5.72 13.52
N SER A 228 12.98 4.57 13.56
CA SER A 228 14.45 4.49 13.51
C SER A 228 14.99 4.88 12.14
N SER A 229 14.42 4.30 11.07
CA SER A 229 14.91 4.47 9.70
C SER A 229 14.65 5.86 9.10
N THR A 230 13.70 6.62 9.66
CA THR A 230 13.30 7.93 9.13
C THR A 230 13.67 9.10 10.02
N LYS A 231 14.73 8.98 10.84
CA LYS A 231 15.24 10.09 11.68
C LYS A 231 15.79 11.27 10.88
N ARG A 232 16.20 11.07 9.62
CA ARG A 232 16.74 12.13 8.76
C ARG A 232 15.84 12.49 7.59
N ASN A 233 15.36 11.47 6.88
CA ASN A 233 14.62 11.63 5.63
C ASN A 233 13.36 10.77 5.64
N GLY A 234 12.32 11.19 4.92
CA GLY A 234 11.11 10.38 4.74
C GLY A 234 10.19 10.29 5.96
N ARG A 235 10.48 10.99 7.08
CA ARG A 235 9.64 10.96 8.31
C ARG A 235 8.19 11.27 8.01
N GLN A 236 7.91 12.28 7.19
CA GLN A 236 6.55 12.68 6.85
C GLN A 236 5.80 11.61 6.05
N VAL A 237 6.47 10.95 5.10
CA VAL A 237 5.90 9.84 4.31
C VAL A 237 5.69 8.58 5.17
N ALA A 238 6.63 8.29 6.08
CA ALA A 238 6.49 7.22 7.05
C ALA A 238 5.34 7.47 8.02
N LEU A 239 5.21 8.69 8.54
CA LEU A 239 4.12 9.09 9.41
C LEU A 239 2.76 8.91 8.74
N GLN A 240 2.64 9.32 7.47
CA GLN A 240 1.44 9.04 6.68
C GLN A 240 1.11 7.54 6.60
N THR A 241 2.14 6.72 6.38
CA THR A 241 1.99 5.26 6.31
C THR A 241 1.56 4.67 7.66
N MET A 242 2.10 5.17 8.77
CA MET A 242 1.70 4.81 10.14
C MET A 242 0.23 5.17 10.40
N VAL A 243 -0.17 6.40 10.07
CA VAL A 243 -1.57 6.84 10.21
C VAL A 243 -2.50 5.91 9.44
N ARG A 244 -2.18 5.56 8.19
CA ARG A 244 -2.98 4.63 7.38
C ARG A 244 -3.03 3.22 7.97
N ALA A 245 -1.90 2.75 8.50
CA ALA A 245 -1.85 1.48 9.21
C ALA A 245 -2.77 1.51 10.45
N LEU A 246 -2.79 2.61 11.22
CA LEU A 246 -3.67 2.80 12.37
C LEU A 246 -5.15 2.88 11.96
N TYR A 247 -5.49 3.56 10.86
CA TYR A 247 -6.85 3.55 10.31
C TYR A 247 -7.31 2.12 9.97
N THR A 248 -6.44 1.30 9.38
CA THR A 248 -6.76 -0.11 9.13
C THR A 248 -6.79 -0.94 10.43
N PHE A 249 -5.89 -0.67 11.37
CA PHE A 249 -5.76 -1.40 12.63
C PHE A 249 -6.93 -1.16 13.58
N PHE A 250 -7.50 0.05 13.62
CA PHE A 250 -8.65 0.38 14.47
C PHE A 250 -9.98 0.28 13.72
N PHE A 251 -10.08 0.82 12.51
CA PHE A 251 -11.37 0.95 11.83
C PHE A 251 -11.60 -0.12 10.77
N THR A 252 -10.66 -1.06 10.62
CA THR A 252 -10.70 -2.14 9.60
C THR A 252 -10.87 -1.63 8.17
N LEU A 253 -10.55 -0.36 7.92
CA LEU A 253 -10.70 0.26 6.61
C LEU A 253 -9.78 -0.43 5.61
N ARG A 254 -10.34 -0.73 4.43
CA ARG A 254 -9.58 -1.28 3.31
C ARG A 254 -8.66 -0.18 2.76
N GLY A 255 -7.52 -0.58 2.18
CA GLY A 255 -6.65 0.38 1.49
C GLY A 255 -7.38 1.20 0.43
N SER A 256 -8.41 0.64 -0.23
CA SER A 256 -9.25 1.36 -1.19
C SER A 256 -10.12 2.45 -0.55
N SER A 257 -10.49 2.31 0.72
CA SER A 257 -11.23 3.36 1.45
C SER A 257 -10.32 4.50 1.90
N LEU A 258 -9.03 4.23 2.03
CA LEU A 258 -8.00 5.21 2.36
C LEU A 258 -7.33 5.81 1.13
N GLY A 259 -7.76 5.45 -0.08
CA GLY A 259 -7.15 5.94 -1.31
C GLY A 259 -7.62 5.16 -2.53
N PRO A 260 -7.59 5.75 -3.73
CA PRO A 260 -8.19 5.16 -4.92
C PRO A 260 -7.45 3.90 -5.36
N SER A 261 -8.20 2.90 -5.82
CA SER A 261 -7.63 1.65 -6.33
C SER A 261 -7.33 1.67 -7.84
N HIS A 262 -7.82 2.69 -8.54
CA HIS A 262 -7.66 2.89 -9.98
C HIS A 262 -7.58 4.38 -10.30
N LYS A 263 -6.91 4.76 -11.40
CA LYS A 263 -6.74 6.16 -11.82
C LYS A 263 -8.09 6.87 -11.99
N ILE A 264 -9.06 6.22 -12.65
CA ILE A 264 -10.45 6.71 -12.79
C ILE A 264 -11.06 7.12 -11.44
N TRP A 265 -10.88 6.32 -10.39
CA TRP A 265 -11.41 6.65 -9.06
C TRP A 265 -10.68 7.82 -8.39
N ARG A 266 -9.40 8.01 -8.72
CA ARG A 266 -8.65 9.18 -8.29
C ARG A 266 -9.16 10.44 -8.99
N ASP A 267 -9.40 10.35 -10.29
CA ASP A 267 -9.88 11.46 -11.12
C ASP A 267 -11.32 11.86 -10.73
N LEU A 268 -12.14 10.91 -10.27
CA LEU A 268 -13.46 11.13 -9.67
C LEU A 268 -13.42 11.55 -8.18
N ASN A 269 -12.23 11.82 -7.63
CA ASN A 269 -12.01 12.22 -6.24
C ASN A 269 -12.57 11.24 -5.19
N TYR A 270 -12.60 9.93 -5.49
CA TYR A 270 -13.00 8.88 -4.53
C TYR A 270 -11.88 8.58 -3.55
N VAL A 271 -11.53 9.58 -2.74
CA VAL A 271 -10.43 9.59 -1.79
C VAL A 271 -10.91 10.00 -0.39
N LEU A 272 -10.09 9.79 0.63
CA LEU A 272 -10.35 10.36 1.96
C LEU A 272 -9.79 11.79 1.98
N LEU A 273 -10.65 12.79 2.19
CA LEU A 273 -10.30 14.20 2.11
C LEU A 273 -9.99 14.79 3.50
N CYS A 274 -9.23 15.88 3.56
CA CYS A 274 -9.04 16.63 4.80
C CYS A 274 -10.37 17.19 5.33
N GLY A 275 -11.29 17.63 4.45
CA GLY A 275 -12.62 18.13 4.85
C GLY A 275 -13.52 17.07 5.50
N HIS A 276 -13.13 15.80 5.48
CA HIS A 276 -13.84 14.73 6.17
C HIS A 276 -13.43 14.57 7.64
N LEU A 277 -12.49 15.38 8.13
CA LEU A 277 -12.04 15.35 9.52
C LEU A 277 -12.68 16.47 10.34
N LYS A 278 -13.03 16.14 11.59
CA LYS A 278 -13.31 17.13 12.64
C LYS A 278 -12.49 16.79 13.87
N ILE A 279 -11.86 17.80 14.48
CA ILE A 279 -10.88 17.61 15.56
C ILE A 279 -11.36 18.38 16.77
N TYR A 280 -11.74 17.66 17.82
CA TYR A 280 -12.19 18.24 19.08
C TYR A 280 -11.10 18.16 20.13
N CYS A 281 -10.83 19.27 20.81
CA CYS A 281 -9.94 19.32 21.95
C CYS A 281 -10.72 18.93 23.22
N LYS A 282 -10.31 17.86 23.89
CA LYS A 282 -10.91 17.39 25.14
C LYS A 282 -10.08 17.80 26.37
N GLY A 283 -8.82 18.14 26.16
CA GLY A 283 -7.88 18.56 27.19
C GLY A 283 -6.48 18.81 26.62
N TYR A 284 -5.52 19.09 27.51
CA TYR A 284 -4.13 19.29 27.11
C TYR A 284 -3.56 18.02 26.44
N ALA A 285 -3.19 18.15 25.15
CA ALA A 285 -2.76 17.03 24.31
C ALA A 285 -3.74 15.84 24.28
N ASP A 286 -5.05 16.12 24.40
CA ASP A 286 -6.11 15.10 24.31
C ASP A 286 -7.12 15.51 23.24
N TRP A 287 -7.12 14.76 22.13
CA TRP A 287 -7.94 15.04 20.97
C TRP A 287 -8.91 13.90 20.69
N GLU A 288 -10.09 14.26 20.20
CA GLU A 288 -11.05 13.34 19.61
C GLU A 288 -11.22 13.71 18.13
N ILE A 289 -10.89 12.79 17.23
CA ILE A 289 -10.92 13.04 15.79
C ILE A 289 -12.03 12.21 15.15
N MET A 290 -13.04 12.88 14.64
CA MET A 290 -14.08 12.25 13.83
C MET A 290 -13.63 12.21 12.37
N THR A 291 -13.70 11.03 11.76
CA THR A 291 -13.43 10.82 10.32
C THR A 291 -14.68 10.31 9.64
N ARG A 292 -15.14 11.05 8.63
CA ARG A 292 -16.21 10.64 7.74
C ARG A 292 -15.66 9.89 6.52
N VAL A 293 -16.07 8.64 6.35
CA VAL A 293 -15.62 7.81 5.21
C VAL A 293 -16.79 7.61 4.26
N LEU A 294 -16.69 8.23 3.08
CA LEU A 294 -17.71 8.18 2.02
C LEU A 294 -17.39 7.13 0.93
N ASN A 295 -16.15 6.65 0.90
CA ASN A 295 -15.59 5.93 -0.23
C ASN A 295 -15.31 4.46 0.14
N TYR A 296 -16.16 3.54 -0.34
CA TYR A 296 -16.02 2.11 -0.09
C TYR A 296 -16.00 1.27 -1.37
N LYS A 297 -15.14 0.23 -1.37
CA LYS A 297 -14.87 -0.62 -2.54
C LYS A 297 -16.11 -1.17 -3.25
N ASN A 298 -17.15 -1.49 -2.49
CA ASN A 298 -18.36 -2.11 -3.01
C ASN A 298 -19.45 -1.09 -3.36
N GLN A 299 -19.20 0.20 -3.10
CA GLN A 299 -20.17 1.28 -3.26
C GLN A 299 -19.77 2.30 -4.33
N TYR A 300 -18.54 2.25 -4.87
CA TYR A 300 -18.12 3.13 -5.98
C TYR A 300 -19.07 3.09 -7.18
N ASN A 301 -19.69 1.93 -7.42
CA ASN A 301 -20.58 1.69 -8.54
C ASN A 301 -22.05 1.49 -8.09
N SER A 302 -22.33 1.76 -6.81
CA SER A 302 -23.68 1.74 -6.28
C SER A 302 -24.38 3.06 -6.60
N VAL A 303 -25.71 3.03 -6.73
CA VAL A 303 -26.52 4.24 -6.88
C VAL A 303 -26.46 5.08 -5.59
N THR A 304 -26.34 4.41 -4.46
CA THR A 304 -26.16 5.02 -3.14
C THR A 304 -24.73 4.82 -2.67
N GLY A 305 -24.03 5.92 -2.36
CA GLY A 305 -22.80 5.85 -1.59
C GLY A 305 -23.11 5.42 -0.17
N GLY A 306 -22.25 4.60 0.44
CA GLY A 306 -22.35 4.36 1.87
C GLY A 306 -21.39 5.27 2.61
N GLU A 307 -21.86 5.74 3.75
CA GLU A 307 -21.14 6.63 4.65
C GLU A 307 -20.97 5.93 5.99
N GLN A 308 -19.82 6.15 6.62
CA GLN A 308 -19.58 5.73 7.99
C GLN A 308 -18.71 6.77 8.68
N ASP A 309 -19.18 7.24 9.83
CA ASP A 309 -18.40 8.08 10.72
C ASP A 309 -17.67 7.19 11.73
N PHE A 310 -16.37 7.43 11.88
CA PHE A 310 -15.52 6.82 12.90
C PHE A 310 -14.99 7.89 13.85
N THR A 311 -14.94 7.58 15.13
CA THR A 311 -14.37 8.47 16.14
C THR A 311 -13.08 7.86 16.67
N ALA A 312 -11.97 8.53 16.45
CA ALA A 312 -10.68 8.22 17.05
C ALA A 312 -10.55 8.97 18.37
N ARG A 313 -10.44 8.24 19.48
CA ARG A 313 -10.07 8.82 20.78
C ARG A 313 -8.64 8.43 21.10
N GLY A 314 -7.93 9.33 21.81
CA GLY A 314 -6.60 9.03 22.29
C GLY A 314 -6.60 7.86 23.28
N VAL A 315 -5.46 7.18 23.37
CA VAL A 315 -5.26 6.01 24.25
C VAL A 315 -5.27 6.43 25.72
N LEU A 316 -5.69 5.57 26.64
CA LEU A 316 -5.74 5.87 28.07
C LEU A 316 -4.39 5.63 28.76
N HIS A 317 -3.58 4.70 28.26
CA HIS A 317 -2.36 4.26 28.93
C HIS A 317 -1.10 4.62 28.14
N SER A 318 -0.09 5.11 28.86
CA SER A 318 1.18 5.58 28.28
C SER A 318 1.91 4.50 27.47
N HIS A 319 1.87 3.23 27.89
CA HIS A 319 2.49 2.13 27.12
C HIS A 319 1.86 1.91 25.74
N ASN A 320 0.62 2.40 25.50
CA ASN A 320 -0.06 2.33 24.22
C ASN A 320 0.15 3.59 23.35
N ALA A 321 0.91 4.59 23.81
CA ALA A 321 1.08 5.86 23.09
C ALA A 321 1.64 5.68 21.67
N LEU A 322 2.45 4.64 21.43
CA LEU A 322 2.96 4.30 20.09
C LEU A 322 1.83 4.00 19.07
N PHE A 323 0.63 3.65 19.55
CA PHE A 323 -0.54 3.37 18.73
C PHE A 323 -1.59 4.50 18.78
N ASP A 324 -1.28 5.64 19.40
CA ASP A 324 -2.21 6.76 19.53
C ASP A 324 -2.44 7.47 18.18
N ILE A 325 -3.43 6.98 17.44
CA ILE A 325 -3.79 7.53 16.12
C ILE A 325 -4.07 9.02 16.15
N THR A 326 -4.56 9.58 17.26
CA THR A 326 -4.84 11.01 17.36
C THR A 326 -3.55 11.80 17.34
N THR A 327 -2.54 11.37 18.10
CA THR A 327 -1.22 12.00 18.13
C THR A 327 -0.51 11.91 16.77
N PHE A 328 -0.53 10.73 16.14
CA PHE A 328 0.06 10.54 14.80
C PHE A 328 -0.65 11.36 13.72
N LEU A 329 -1.98 11.47 13.76
CA LEU A 329 -2.74 12.26 12.80
C LEU A 329 -2.54 13.77 13.01
N MET A 330 -2.47 14.24 14.26
CA MET A 330 -2.14 15.63 14.57
C MET A 330 -0.75 16.01 14.06
N ALA A 331 0.26 15.14 14.27
CA ALA A 331 1.59 15.31 13.72
C ALA A 331 1.55 15.41 12.17
N HIS A 332 0.78 14.55 11.51
CA HIS A 332 0.68 14.51 10.04
C HIS A 332 0.04 15.80 9.49
N LEU A 333 -1.06 16.26 10.08
CA LEU A 333 -1.75 17.49 9.70
C LEU A 333 -0.92 18.75 9.97
N TYR A 334 -0.20 18.78 11.10
CA TYR A 334 0.74 19.84 11.43
C TYR A 334 1.85 19.96 10.38
N LEU A 335 2.50 18.83 10.06
CA LEU A 335 3.57 18.81 9.08
C LEU A 335 3.08 19.19 7.68
N LEU A 336 1.85 18.85 7.30
CA LEU A 336 1.23 19.29 6.04
C LEU A 336 0.70 20.73 6.08
N LYS A 337 0.79 21.44 7.20
CA LYS A 337 0.29 22.81 7.39
C LYS A 337 -1.21 22.97 7.07
N ARG A 338 -2.01 21.96 7.42
CA ARG A 338 -3.45 21.88 7.07
C ARG A 338 -4.37 22.62 8.03
N PHE A 339 -3.88 23.09 9.16
CA PHE A 339 -4.70 23.85 10.11
C PHE A 339 -5.02 25.25 9.58
N LYS A 340 -6.21 25.75 9.94
CA LYS A 340 -6.65 27.12 9.65
C LYS A 340 -5.76 28.13 10.38
N LYS A 341 -5.54 27.91 11.67
CA LYS A 341 -4.51 28.64 12.44
C LYS A 341 -3.13 28.16 12.00
N LYS A 342 -2.26 29.09 11.63
CA LYS A 342 -0.90 28.80 11.16
C LYS A 342 0.05 28.73 12.35
N TYR A 343 0.08 27.57 13.00
CA TYR A 343 1.05 27.26 14.06
C TYR A 343 2.48 27.29 13.50
N LYS A 344 3.36 28.04 14.16
CA LYS A 344 4.78 28.13 13.81
C LYS A 344 5.60 27.02 14.45
N THR A 345 5.19 26.61 15.63
CA THR A 345 5.82 25.55 16.43
C THR A 345 4.77 24.56 16.89
N ILE A 346 5.23 23.37 17.28
CA ILE A 346 4.36 22.36 17.86
C ILE A 346 3.80 22.77 19.23
N ASP A 347 4.53 23.60 19.97
CA ASP A 347 4.09 24.13 21.26
C ASP A 347 2.88 25.07 21.09
N GLU A 348 2.85 25.91 20.04
CA GLU A 348 1.69 26.74 19.74
C GLU A 348 0.42 25.92 19.43
N LEU A 349 0.59 24.69 18.89
CA LEU A 349 -0.52 23.75 18.66
C LEU A 349 -0.99 23.11 19.97
N LEU A 350 -0.05 22.73 20.84
CA LEU A 350 -0.34 22.12 22.15
C LEU A 350 -1.02 23.10 23.12
N GLU A 351 -0.69 24.39 23.01
CA GLU A 351 -1.29 25.46 23.79
C GLU A 351 -2.69 25.85 23.29
N ASP A 352 -3.14 25.31 22.16
CA ASP A 352 -4.44 25.66 21.60
C ASP A 352 -5.60 25.14 22.47
N GLN A 353 -6.32 26.08 23.07
CA GLN A 353 -7.48 25.82 23.94
C GLN A 353 -8.83 25.91 23.19
N SER A 354 -8.82 25.94 21.85
CA SER A 354 -10.06 25.89 21.07
C SER A 354 -10.77 24.56 21.30
N ALA A 355 -12.10 24.59 21.44
CA ALA A 355 -12.90 23.36 21.57
C ALA A 355 -12.84 22.50 20.29
N GLU A 356 -12.67 23.14 19.14
CA GLU A 356 -12.48 22.51 17.83
C GLU A 356 -11.27 23.15 17.13
N ILE A 357 -10.31 22.32 16.71
CA ILE A 357 -9.16 22.75 15.92
C ILE A 357 -9.55 22.66 14.45
N GLU A 358 -9.84 23.80 13.84
CA GLU A 358 -10.30 23.86 12.46
C GLU A 358 -9.18 23.59 11.44
N LEU A 359 -9.48 22.77 10.44
CA LEU A 359 -8.67 22.66 9.23
C LEU A 359 -8.95 23.83 8.29
N ASP A 360 -7.92 24.21 7.53
CA ASP A 360 -8.02 25.28 6.55
C ASP A 360 -8.99 24.86 5.43
N PRO A 361 -10.07 25.62 5.18
CA PRO A 361 -11.04 25.32 4.13
C PRO A 361 -10.40 25.20 2.74
N ALA A 362 -9.27 25.86 2.49
CA ALA A 362 -8.53 25.74 1.23
C ALA A 362 -8.04 24.32 0.95
N PHE A 363 -7.94 23.47 1.98
CA PHE A 363 -7.52 22.08 1.86
C PHE A 363 -8.67 21.09 2.03
N ALA A 364 -9.93 21.55 2.17
CA ALA A 364 -11.08 20.68 2.40
C ALA A 364 -11.21 19.58 1.32
N ASP A 365 -10.96 19.96 0.06
CA ASP A 365 -11.03 19.06 -1.10
C ASP A 365 -9.69 18.38 -1.46
N THR A 366 -8.67 18.52 -0.61
CA THR A 366 -7.40 17.82 -0.81
C THR A 366 -7.40 16.46 -0.13
N ALA A 367 -6.69 15.50 -0.74
CA ALA A 367 -6.54 14.17 -0.17
C ALA A 367 -5.77 14.21 1.16
N LEU A 368 -6.28 13.49 2.16
CA LEU A 368 -5.62 13.34 3.46
C LEU A 368 -4.27 12.58 3.33
N PHE A 369 -4.20 11.68 2.35
CA PHE A 369 -3.02 10.87 2.08
C PHE A 369 -2.49 11.13 0.66
N LEU A 370 -1.27 11.66 0.60
CA LEU A 370 -0.59 12.12 -0.60
C LEU A 370 0.34 11.06 -1.18
N GLU A 371 0.43 11.02 -2.50
CA GLU A 371 1.35 10.18 -3.25
C GLU A 371 2.79 10.53 -2.86
N ALA A 372 3.59 9.51 -2.57
CA ALA A 372 5.00 9.71 -2.31
C ALA A 372 5.72 9.96 -3.64
N ALA A 373 6.64 10.91 -3.66
CA ALA A 373 7.56 11.08 -4.77
C ALA A 373 8.43 9.81 -4.95
N PRO A 374 9.01 9.58 -6.14
CA PRO A 374 10.01 8.53 -6.33
C PRO A 374 11.08 8.58 -5.23
N GLY A 375 11.42 7.44 -4.64
CA GLY A 375 12.32 7.37 -3.48
C GLY A 375 11.63 7.35 -2.11
N GLY A 376 10.34 7.68 -2.04
CA GLY A 376 9.57 7.60 -0.79
C GLY A 376 10.01 8.58 0.31
N LYS A 377 10.83 9.58 -0.02
CA LYS A 377 11.40 10.55 0.94
C LYS A 377 10.55 11.81 1.10
N GLU A 378 9.79 12.18 0.08
CA GLU A 378 8.95 13.37 0.04
C GLU A 378 7.61 13.04 -0.65
N PHE A 379 6.65 13.96 -0.63
CA PHE A 379 5.41 13.82 -1.41
C PHE A 379 5.58 14.33 -2.84
N ALA A 380 4.80 13.79 -3.76
CA ALA A 380 4.74 14.27 -5.13
C ALA A 380 4.33 15.76 -5.17
N SER A 381 4.91 16.50 -6.10
CA SER A 381 4.57 17.89 -6.42
C SER A 381 4.20 17.97 -7.90
N PRO A 382 2.96 18.37 -8.27
CA PRO A 382 1.87 18.79 -7.39
C PRO A 382 1.36 17.67 -6.47
N GLU A 383 0.69 18.03 -5.38
CA GLU A 383 0.11 17.09 -4.44
C GLU A 383 -1.00 16.27 -5.12
N VAL A 384 -0.85 14.95 -5.12
CA VAL A 384 -1.82 14.00 -5.71
C VAL A 384 -2.18 12.96 -4.67
N ALA A 385 -3.41 12.42 -4.73
CA ALA A 385 -3.84 11.39 -3.78
C ALA A 385 -3.06 10.07 -3.94
N ALA A 386 -2.65 9.48 -2.82
CA ALA A 386 -1.96 8.20 -2.80
C ALA A 386 -2.88 7.03 -3.19
N MET A 387 -2.45 6.25 -4.18
CA MET A 387 -3.13 5.01 -4.57
C MET A 387 -3.19 3.99 -3.42
N SER A 388 -4.27 3.20 -3.33
CA SER A 388 -4.39 2.15 -2.31
C SER A 388 -3.28 1.11 -2.40
N ARG A 389 -2.78 0.87 -3.62
CA ARG A 389 -1.73 -0.11 -3.91
C ARG A 389 -0.38 0.35 -3.38
N SER A 390 0.05 1.58 -3.67
CA SER A 390 1.35 2.12 -3.21
C SER A 390 1.46 2.07 -1.68
N THR A 391 0.35 2.32 -0.99
CA THR A 391 0.23 2.17 0.47
C THR A 391 0.47 0.75 0.96
N THR A 392 -0.20 -0.21 0.31
CA THR A 392 -0.13 -1.62 0.68
C THR A 392 1.27 -2.15 0.42
N ASP A 393 1.89 -1.70 -0.66
CA ASP A 393 3.26 -2.02 -1.03
C ASP A 393 4.27 -1.38 -0.05
N SER A 394 4.12 -0.10 0.30
CA SER A 394 4.94 0.58 1.32
C SER A 394 4.91 -0.15 2.67
N PHE A 395 3.72 -0.48 3.18
CA PHE A 395 3.59 -1.23 4.44
C PHE A 395 4.22 -2.63 4.35
N ARG A 396 4.07 -3.30 3.20
CA ARG A 396 4.69 -4.61 2.95
C ARG A 396 6.21 -4.52 2.99
N ASP A 397 6.78 -3.46 2.43
CA ASP A 397 8.22 -3.27 2.37
C ASP A 397 8.77 -2.95 3.77
N TRP A 398 8.06 -2.15 4.56
CA TRP A 398 8.39 -1.92 5.98
C TRP A 398 8.31 -3.18 6.83
N SER A 399 7.29 -4.02 6.61
CA SER A 399 7.19 -5.33 7.27
C SER A 399 8.42 -6.20 6.97
N GLY A 400 8.85 -6.21 5.70
CA GLY A 400 10.06 -6.93 5.29
C GLY A 400 11.34 -6.39 5.93
N LYS A 401 11.50 -5.07 6.03
CA LYS A 401 12.66 -4.43 6.70
C LYS A 401 12.70 -4.72 8.19
N THR A 402 11.55 -4.94 8.81
CA THR A 402 11.50 -5.38 10.20
C THR A 402 11.94 -6.84 10.36
N GLY A 403 12.01 -7.64 9.29
CA GLY A 403 12.24 -9.09 9.37
C GLY A 403 10.94 -9.89 9.52
N LEU A 404 9.79 -9.22 9.47
CA LEU A 404 8.48 -9.87 9.44
C LEU A 404 8.15 -10.35 8.02
N PRO A 405 7.18 -11.27 7.87
CA PRO A 405 6.66 -11.63 6.56
C PRO A 405 6.22 -10.41 5.75
N LYS A 406 6.59 -10.35 4.46
CA LYS A 406 6.21 -9.26 3.55
C LYS A 406 4.71 -9.31 3.25
N VAL A 407 3.89 -8.69 4.11
CA VAL A 407 2.44 -8.59 3.93
C VAL A 407 1.96 -7.15 3.96
N GLY A 408 0.92 -6.86 3.18
CA GLY A 408 0.30 -5.53 3.19
C GLY A 408 -0.72 -5.33 4.32
N LEU A 409 -1.35 -4.16 4.36
CA LEU A 409 -2.37 -3.74 5.35
C LEU A 409 -3.52 -4.73 5.57
N GLY A 410 -3.77 -5.64 4.62
CA GLY A 410 -4.76 -6.70 4.78
C GLY A 410 -4.50 -7.63 5.97
N ALA A 411 -3.26 -7.76 6.45
CA ALA A 411 -2.94 -8.54 7.64
C ALA A 411 -3.50 -7.90 8.92
N LEU A 412 -3.30 -6.59 9.09
CA LEU A 412 -3.88 -5.81 10.19
C LEU A 412 -5.41 -5.91 10.17
N ARG A 413 -6.03 -5.68 9.01
CA ARG A 413 -7.50 -5.73 8.86
C ARG A 413 -8.09 -7.07 9.28
N ARG A 414 -7.42 -8.19 8.95
CA ARG A 414 -7.90 -9.54 9.30
C ARG A 414 -7.83 -9.77 10.79
N GLU A 415 -6.73 -9.37 11.41
CA GLU A 415 -6.54 -9.51 12.85
C GLU A 415 -7.52 -8.66 13.64
N THR A 416 -7.68 -7.39 13.28
CA THR A 416 -8.68 -6.52 13.89
C THR A 416 -10.10 -7.06 13.69
N GLY A 417 -10.43 -7.55 12.48
CA GLY A 417 -11.74 -8.17 12.24
C GLY A 417 -11.99 -9.40 13.12
N ASN A 418 -10.98 -10.27 13.26
CA ASN A 418 -11.06 -11.44 14.14
C ASN A 418 -11.28 -11.03 15.60
N MET A 419 -10.51 -10.04 16.07
CA MET A 419 -10.65 -9.50 17.43
C MET A 419 -12.04 -8.90 17.68
N TYR A 420 -12.58 -8.12 16.74
CA TYR A 420 -13.92 -7.56 16.91
C TYR A 420 -15.03 -8.61 16.87
N ILE A 421 -14.87 -9.71 16.12
CA ILE A 421 -15.84 -10.81 16.18
C ILE A 421 -15.90 -11.37 17.62
N VAL A 422 -14.76 -11.51 18.27
CA VAL A 422 -14.67 -12.00 19.65
C VAL A 422 -15.19 -10.96 20.65
N GLN A 423 -14.75 -9.70 20.55
CA GLN A 423 -15.04 -8.66 21.54
C GLN A 423 -16.41 -7.99 21.38
N LEU A 424 -16.89 -7.83 20.15
CA LEU A 424 -18.10 -7.07 19.82
C LEU A 424 -19.23 -7.94 19.25
N GLY A 425 -18.90 -9.17 18.83
CA GLY A 425 -19.83 -10.06 18.15
C GLY A 425 -19.81 -9.88 16.65
N LYS A 426 -20.31 -10.90 15.94
CA LYS A 426 -20.24 -10.99 14.48
C LYS A 426 -20.87 -9.79 13.77
N GLN A 427 -22.09 -9.40 14.15
CA GLN A 427 -22.84 -8.35 13.46
C GLN A 427 -22.13 -6.99 13.55
N LEU A 428 -21.70 -6.59 14.75
CA LEU A 428 -21.02 -5.31 14.94
C LEU A 428 -19.62 -5.33 14.30
N ALA A 429 -18.93 -6.47 14.30
CA ALA A 429 -17.69 -6.63 13.56
C ALA A 429 -17.89 -6.50 12.04
N GLU A 430 -18.95 -7.09 11.49
CA GLU A 430 -19.33 -6.93 10.08
C GLU A 430 -19.66 -5.47 9.76
N ASP A 431 -20.35 -4.76 10.65
CA ASP A 431 -20.61 -3.31 10.55
C ASP A 431 -19.33 -2.49 10.51
N VAL A 432 -18.42 -2.69 11.47
CA VAL A 432 -17.12 -2.01 11.52
C VAL A 432 -16.31 -2.29 10.24
N MET A 433 -16.38 -3.52 9.72
CA MET A 433 -15.70 -3.96 8.50
C MET A 433 -16.35 -3.49 7.19
N ASN A 434 -17.46 -2.75 7.31
CA ASN A 434 -18.36 -2.36 6.24
C ASN A 434 -18.68 -3.54 5.31
N HIS A 435 -19.01 -4.68 5.91
CA HIS A 435 -19.70 -5.78 5.27
C HIS A 435 -21.21 -5.48 5.38
N GLU A 436 -22.00 -5.86 4.38
CA GLU A 436 -23.41 -5.44 4.24
C GLU A 436 -24.27 -5.83 5.46
N ALA A 437 -24.34 -4.98 6.48
CA ALA A 437 -25.46 -5.02 7.40
C ALA A 437 -26.51 -4.06 6.85
N LYS A 438 -27.63 -4.64 6.45
CA LYS A 438 -28.81 -3.91 6.00
C LYS A 438 -29.74 -3.77 7.20
N GLY A 439 -30.37 -2.62 7.36
CA GLY A 439 -31.42 -2.46 8.36
C GLY A 439 -31.75 -1.01 8.65
N THR A 440 -33.03 -0.73 8.84
CA THR A 440 -33.56 0.61 9.12
C THR A 440 -32.86 1.27 10.31
N ILE A 441 -32.56 0.51 11.38
CA ILE A 441 -31.84 1.04 12.55
C ILE A 441 -30.46 1.55 12.18
N ARG A 442 -29.70 0.78 11.39
CA ARG A 442 -28.37 1.22 10.95
C ARG A 442 -28.46 2.44 10.05
N ASP A 443 -29.37 2.42 9.07
CA ASP A 443 -29.44 3.46 8.03
C ASP A 443 -30.02 4.79 8.54
N PHE A 444 -30.94 4.76 9.53
CA PHE A 444 -31.68 5.96 9.95
C PHE A 444 -31.53 6.33 11.43
N TYR A 445 -31.13 5.41 12.31
CA TYR A 445 -31.17 5.63 13.77
C TYR A 445 -29.82 5.45 14.46
N SER A 446 -28.84 4.84 13.79
CA SER A 446 -27.51 4.62 14.33
C SER A 446 -26.61 5.82 14.02
N ARG A 447 -25.77 6.23 14.98
CA ARG A 447 -24.63 7.14 14.71
C ARG A 447 -23.44 6.38 14.11
N ASN A 448 -23.73 5.32 13.34
CA ASN A 448 -22.77 4.40 12.79
C ASN A 448 -21.75 3.93 13.86
N MET A 449 -20.46 4.04 13.58
CA MET A 449 -19.40 3.61 14.49
C MET A 449 -18.94 4.73 15.42
N GLY A 450 -19.54 5.92 15.34
CA GLY A 450 -19.15 7.07 16.17
C GLY A 450 -19.41 6.86 17.67
N ASN A 451 -20.28 5.92 18.02
CA ASN A 451 -20.57 5.56 19.42
C ASN A 451 -19.61 4.52 20.00
N LEU A 452 -18.79 3.86 19.18
CA LEU A 452 -17.87 2.81 19.63
C LEU A 452 -16.46 3.37 19.81
N ASP A 453 -15.87 3.12 20.98
CA ASP A 453 -14.48 3.47 21.25
C ASP A 453 -13.52 2.40 20.68
N LEU A 454 -13.47 2.32 19.35
CA LEU A 454 -12.76 1.25 18.65
C LEU A 454 -11.26 1.22 18.96
N VAL A 455 -10.66 2.38 19.27
CA VAL A 455 -9.25 2.49 19.67
C VAL A 455 -9.02 1.79 21.01
N ARG A 456 -9.79 2.17 22.04
CA ARG A 456 -9.63 1.65 23.40
C ARG A 456 -10.06 0.20 23.53
N VAL A 457 -11.13 -0.21 22.82
CA VAL A 457 -11.54 -1.62 22.74
C VAL A 457 -10.45 -2.47 22.10
N ARG A 458 -9.85 -2.00 20.99
CA ARG A 458 -8.83 -2.76 20.27
C ARG A 458 -7.55 -2.96 21.08
N LEU A 459 -7.20 -1.98 21.92
CA LEU A 459 -6.04 -2.02 22.80
C LEU A 459 -6.33 -2.67 24.15
N GLY A 460 -7.59 -3.02 24.44
CA GLY A 460 -8.00 -3.65 25.69
C GLY A 460 -8.04 -2.71 26.89
N GLU A 461 -8.12 -1.40 26.64
CA GLU A 461 -8.25 -0.37 27.69
C GLU A 461 -9.71 -0.24 28.16
N VAL A 462 -10.65 -0.62 27.30
CA VAL A 462 -12.09 -0.68 27.60
C VAL A 462 -12.63 -2.05 27.17
N ALA A 463 -13.58 -2.59 27.93
CA ALA A 463 -14.21 -3.87 27.62
C ALA A 463 -15.05 -3.78 26.34
N GLY A 464 -14.94 -4.79 25.47
CA GLY A 464 -15.89 -5.01 24.39
C GLY A 464 -17.28 -5.40 24.91
N VAL A 465 -18.30 -5.33 24.06
CA VAL A 465 -19.70 -5.70 24.40
C VAL A 465 -19.81 -7.13 24.93
N ASN A 466 -18.98 -8.05 24.43
CA ASN A 466 -18.96 -9.45 24.85
C ASN A 466 -17.90 -9.75 25.92
N GLU A 467 -17.22 -8.73 26.46
CA GLU A 467 -16.21 -8.90 27.49
C GLU A 467 -16.74 -8.47 28.86
N SER A 468 -16.47 -9.25 29.90
CA SER A 468 -16.81 -8.88 31.28
C SER A 468 -15.79 -7.90 31.90
N ALA A 469 -14.58 -7.84 31.35
CA ALA A 469 -13.52 -6.93 31.79
C ALA A 469 -12.64 -6.49 30.61
N ALA A 470 -12.09 -5.29 30.72
CA ALA A 470 -11.24 -4.69 29.68
C ALA A 470 -10.06 -5.58 29.32
N GLY A 471 -9.93 -5.87 28.02
CA GLY A 471 -8.78 -6.59 27.47
C GLY A 471 -8.71 -8.07 27.85
N MET A 472 -9.76 -8.66 28.43
CA MET A 472 -9.76 -10.07 28.82
C MET A 472 -9.55 -10.98 27.61
N GLN A 473 -10.27 -10.76 26.50
CA GLN A 473 -10.13 -11.61 25.31
C GLN A 473 -8.83 -11.32 24.57
N ILE A 474 -8.34 -10.08 24.62
CA ILE A 474 -7.01 -9.73 24.06
C ILE A 474 -5.93 -10.52 24.79
N LYS A 475 -5.91 -10.49 26.13
CA LYS A 475 -4.92 -11.23 26.92
C LYS A 475 -4.98 -12.74 26.66
N GLU A 476 -6.19 -13.29 26.51
CA GLU A 476 -6.35 -14.71 26.20
C GLU A 476 -5.93 -15.06 24.76
N SER A 477 -6.26 -14.19 23.80
CA SER A 477 -5.83 -14.30 22.41
C SER A 477 -4.30 -14.23 22.31
N ASP A 478 -3.69 -13.24 22.96
CA ASP A 478 -2.24 -13.05 23.01
C ASP A 478 -1.55 -14.27 23.64
N LYS A 479 -2.07 -14.82 24.74
CA LYS A 479 -1.53 -16.06 25.33
C LYS A 479 -1.55 -17.23 24.35
N ARG A 480 -2.61 -17.36 23.55
CA ARG A 480 -2.79 -18.48 22.59
C ARG A 480 -1.97 -18.30 21.32
N HIS A 481 -1.84 -17.06 20.84
CA HIS A 481 -1.32 -16.78 19.51
C HIS A 481 0.09 -16.16 19.51
N ALA A 482 0.48 -15.41 20.54
CA ALA A 482 1.79 -14.74 20.58
C ALA A 482 2.95 -15.74 20.57
N PHE A 483 2.78 -16.93 21.15
CA PHE A 483 3.79 -18.00 21.10
C PHE A 483 4.13 -18.44 19.66
N MET A 484 3.18 -18.33 18.72
CA MET A 484 3.37 -18.61 17.30
C MET A 484 3.37 -17.34 16.44
N GLY A 485 3.39 -16.17 17.08
CA GLY A 485 3.24 -14.88 16.43
C GLY A 485 4.45 -14.55 15.55
N PRO A 486 4.23 -13.90 14.39
CA PRO A 486 5.33 -13.41 13.55
C PRO A 486 6.29 -12.47 14.28
N ALA A 487 5.82 -11.66 15.22
CA ALA A 487 6.68 -10.78 16.02
C ALA A 487 7.69 -11.55 16.88
N LEU A 488 7.24 -12.58 17.59
CA LEU A 488 8.10 -13.41 18.42
C LEU A 488 9.15 -14.14 17.56
N GLU A 489 8.71 -14.73 16.45
CA GLU A 489 9.59 -15.37 15.48
C GLU A 489 10.67 -14.41 14.94
N CYS A 490 10.29 -13.17 14.64
CA CYS A 490 11.21 -12.13 14.21
C CYS A 490 12.26 -11.79 15.28
N LEU A 491 11.85 -11.66 16.55
CA LEU A 491 12.76 -11.31 17.64
C LEU A 491 13.74 -12.44 17.97
N ILE A 492 13.30 -13.70 17.94
CA ILE A 492 14.19 -14.86 18.14
C ILE A 492 15.26 -14.90 17.07
N ARG A 493 14.90 -14.63 15.82
CA ARG A 493 15.88 -14.60 14.72
C ARG A 493 16.89 -13.48 14.91
N ARG A 494 16.42 -12.27 15.24
CA ARG A 494 17.31 -11.15 15.57
C ARG A 494 18.26 -11.45 16.74
N ALA A 495 17.81 -12.23 17.72
CA ALA A 495 18.65 -12.63 18.85
C ALA A 495 19.68 -13.71 18.47
N LYS A 496 19.38 -14.56 17.48
CA LYS A 496 20.26 -15.65 17.01
C LYS A 496 21.20 -15.26 15.89
N GLU A 497 20.79 -14.32 15.07
CA GLU A 497 21.68 -13.63 14.15
C GLU A 497 22.68 -12.90 15.04
N GLU A 498 23.85 -13.52 15.29
CA GLU A 498 25.02 -12.81 15.82
C GLU A 498 25.11 -11.49 15.06
N PRO A 499 25.41 -10.34 15.71
CA PRO A 499 25.56 -9.07 15.03
C PRO A 499 26.62 -9.30 13.94
N ALA A 500 26.16 -9.57 12.72
CA ALA A 500 27.02 -10.11 11.69
C ALA A 500 28.14 -9.10 11.54
N VAL A 501 29.40 -9.53 11.59
CA VAL A 501 30.54 -8.64 11.36
C VAL A 501 30.29 -8.01 9.99
N HIS A 502 29.82 -6.75 10.01
CA HIS A 502 29.16 -6.22 8.85
C HIS A 502 30.23 -5.88 7.82
N VAL A 503 30.25 -6.66 6.74
CA VAL A 503 31.10 -6.41 5.59
C VAL A 503 30.66 -5.08 4.95
N PRO A 504 31.49 -4.03 4.90
CA PRO A 504 31.11 -2.72 4.37
C PRO A 504 30.54 -2.84 2.95
N ARG A 505 29.57 -2.00 2.56
CA ARG A 505 28.92 -2.08 1.22
C ARG A 505 29.92 -2.13 0.07
N ASN A 506 31.03 -1.39 0.13
CA ASN A 506 32.02 -1.45 -0.94
C ASN A 506 32.69 -2.82 -1.04
N GLN A 507 32.83 -3.50 0.10
CA GLN A 507 33.30 -4.86 0.16
C GLN A 507 32.18 -5.82 -0.23
N LYS A 508 30.94 -5.67 0.23
CA LYS A 508 29.82 -6.50 -0.26
C LYS A 508 29.53 -6.33 -1.76
N ILE A 509 29.58 -5.13 -2.32
CA ILE A 509 29.47 -4.90 -3.77
C ILE A 509 30.65 -5.52 -4.50
N ARG A 510 31.84 -5.50 -3.88
CA ARG A 510 33.02 -6.14 -4.44
C ARG A 510 32.88 -7.67 -4.37
N ASP A 511 32.38 -8.20 -3.26
CA ASP A 511 32.12 -9.61 -3.02
C ASP A 511 30.98 -10.09 -3.92
N ASP A 512 29.86 -9.38 -4.02
CA ASP A 512 28.77 -9.63 -4.97
C ASP A 512 29.30 -9.52 -6.41
N ARG A 513 30.19 -8.58 -6.74
CA ARG A 513 30.83 -8.49 -8.07
C ARG A 513 31.80 -9.63 -8.34
N GLU A 514 32.52 -10.09 -7.32
CA GLU A 514 33.42 -11.24 -7.40
C GLU A 514 32.60 -12.53 -7.49
N GLU A 515 31.51 -12.67 -6.74
CA GLU A 515 30.54 -13.75 -6.80
C GLU A 515 29.78 -13.77 -8.14
N ILE A 516 29.48 -12.60 -8.72
CA ILE A 516 28.93 -12.48 -10.09
C ILE A 516 29.96 -12.93 -11.14
N LYS A 517 31.24 -12.59 -10.95
CA LYS A 517 32.32 -13.07 -11.82
C LYS A 517 32.51 -14.58 -11.71
N ASP A 518 32.25 -15.14 -10.53
CA ASP A 518 32.48 -16.55 -10.23
C ASP A 518 31.21 -17.41 -10.33
N ASN A 519 30.04 -16.81 -10.60
CA ASN A 519 28.79 -17.53 -10.71
C ASN A 519 28.85 -18.51 -11.90
N PRO A 520 28.76 -19.83 -11.68
CA PRO A 520 28.99 -20.84 -12.70
C PRO A 520 27.97 -20.81 -13.84
N ASP A 521 26.80 -20.19 -13.65
CA ASP A 521 25.80 -20.00 -14.71
C ASP A 521 26.08 -18.75 -15.55
N LEU A 522 26.78 -17.75 -14.99
CA LEU A 522 27.11 -16.49 -15.67
C LEU A 522 28.47 -16.51 -16.35
N VAL A 523 29.43 -17.28 -15.84
CA VAL A 523 30.77 -17.46 -16.44
C VAL A 523 30.69 -17.92 -17.89
N PRO A 524 29.89 -18.96 -18.26
CA PRO A 524 29.77 -19.40 -19.65
C PRO A 524 29.13 -18.35 -20.55
N LEU A 525 28.19 -17.54 -20.02
CA LEU A 525 27.53 -16.47 -20.77
C LEU A 525 28.47 -15.30 -21.03
N ALA A 526 29.28 -14.91 -20.04
CA ALA A 526 30.30 -13.89 -20.21
C ALA A 526 31.40 -14.35 -21.17
N GLN A 527 31.89 -15.59 -21.02
CA GLN A 527 32.85 -16.19 -21.95
C GLN A 527 32.28 -16.30 -23.37
N ALA A 528 31.02 -16.69 -23.53
CA ALA A 528 30.36 -16.74 -24.84
C ALA A 528 30.20 -15.34 -25.45
N ALA A 529 29.94 -14.31 -24.64
CA ALA A 529 29.89 -12.93 -25.11
C ALA A 529 31.27 -12.43 -25.55
N ASP A 530 32.32 -12.70 -24.76
CA ASP A 530 33.71 -12.35 -25.09
C ASP A 530 34.19 -13.10 -26.34
N GLN A 531 33.90 -14.40 -26.45
CA GLN A 531 34.21 -15.21 -27.63
C GLN A 531 33.45 -14.73 -28.87
N ALA A 532 32.16 -14.38 -28.73
CA ALA A 532 31.38 -13.81 -29.82
C ALA A 532 31.91 -12.45 -30.26
N TRP A 533 32.44 -11.66 -29.32
CA TRP A 533 33.05 -10.37 -29.60
C TRP A 533 34.41 -10.50 -30.31
N GLU A 534 35.29 -11.38 -29.83
CA GLU A 534 36.55 -11.70 -30.50
C GLU A 534 36.31 -12.26 -31.91
N ALA A 535 35.32 -13.16 -32.05
CA ALA A 535 34.90 -13.66 -33.36
C ALA A 535 34.35 -12.54 -34.25
N PHE A 536 33.61 -11.58 -33.70
CA PHE A 536 33.11 -10.42 -34.44
C PHE A 536 34.24 -9.48 -34.88
N LEU A 537 35.18 -9.12 -33.99
CA LEU A 537 36.36 -8.30 -34.30
C LEU A 537 37.26 -8.96 -35.36
N ALA A 538 37.45 -10.28 -35.27
CA ALA A 538 38.20 -11.04 -36.27
C ALA A 538 37.59 -10.92 -37.68
N CYS A 539 36.28 -10.70 -37.78
CA CYS A 539 35.61 -10.46 -39.06
C CYS A 539 35.86 -9.04 -39.64
N PHE A 540 36.61 -8.17 -38.95
CA PHE A 540 37.05 -6.86 -39.44
C PHE A 540 38.57 -6.75 -39.59
N ASN A 541 39.34 -7.75 -39.14
CA ASN A 541 40.74 -7.85 -39.50
C ASN A 541 40.86 -8.14 -41.00
N SER A 542 41.80 -7.46 -41.64
CA SER A 542 41.98 -7.18 -43.08
C SER A 542 42.00 -8.36 -44.08
N ASN A 543 41.71 -9.59 -43.65
CA ASN A 543 41.54 -10.76 -44.52
C ASN A 543 40.06 -11.18 -44.72
N ALA A 544 39.09 -10.49 -44.11
CA ALA A 544 37.67 -10.81 -44.22
C ALA A 544 36.97 -10.22 -45.46
N ALA A 545 37.69 -10.05 -46.57
CA ALA A 545 37.09 -9.56 -47.83
C ALA A 545 36.06 -10.54 -48.44
N ASP A 546 36.01 -11.79 -47.98
CA ASP A 546 35.13 -12.85 -48.51
C ASP A 546 34.07 -13.36 -47.52
N SER A 547 34.04 -12.92 -46.26
CA SER A 547 32.96 -13.35 -45.36
C SER A 547 31.68 -12.58 -45.68
N SER A 548 30.71 -13.28 -46.27
CA SER A 548 29.42 -12.70 -46.67
C SER A 548 28.77 -11.88 -45.55
N GLN A 549 28.21 -10.71 -45.90
CA GLN A 549 27.37 -9.86 -45.04
C GLN A 549 26.37 -10.64 -44.16
N THR A 550 25.96 -11.83 -44.61
CA THR A 550 25.03 -12.72 -43.93
C THR A 550 25.61 -13.34 -42.65
N GLN A 551 26.92 -13.62 -42.59
CA GLN A 551 27.58 -14.14 -41.38
C GLN A 551 27.76 -13.04 -40.32
N HIS A 552 28.20 -11.84 -40.72
CA HIS A 552 28.26 -10.68 -39.81
C HIS A 552 26.90 -10.32 -39.21
N LYS A 553 25.85 -10.35 -40.02
CA LYS A 553 24.48 -10.10 -39.55
C LYS A 553 24.04 -11.14 -38.53
N ARG A 554 24.27 -12.43 -38.80
CA ARG A 554 23.93 -13.52 -37.85
C ARG A 554 24.71 -13.42 -36.54
N LEU A 555 25.99 -13.04 -36.60
CA LEU A 555 26.81 -12.84 -35.40
C LEU A 555 26.35 -11.64 -34.56
N MET A 556 26.00 -10.51 -35.20
CA MET A 556 25.42 -9.36 -34.49
C MET A 556 24.04 -9.68 -33.93
N ASP A 557 23.21 -10.41 -34.67
CA ASP A 557 21.90 -10.86 -34.18
C ASP A 557 22.06 -11.80 -32.97
N TYR A 558 23.13 -12.62 -32.92
CA TYR A 558 23.43 -13.48 -31.78
C TYR A 558 23.99 -12.70 -30.57
N ALA A 559 24.98 -11.82 -30.78
CA ALA A 559 25.64 -11.04 -29.74
C ALA A 559 24.71 -10.01 -29.08
N THR A 560 23.74 -9.48 -29.82
CA THR A 560 22.73 -8.55 -29.29
C THR A 560 21.45 -9.25 -28.80
N GLY A 561 21.38 -10.59 -28.88
CA GLY A 561 20.20 -11.38 -28.53
C GLY A 561 18.99 -11.18 -29.48
N ARG A 562 19.20 -10.62 -30.67
CA ARG A 562 18.19 -10.21 -31.68
C ARG A 562 17.76 -11.34 -32.63
N ALA A 563 17.57 -12.56 -32.14
CA ALA A 563 17.10 -13.64 -33.00
C ALA A 563 15.63 -13.47 -33.48
N THR A 564 14.84 -12.50 -33.00
CA THR A 564 13.36 -12.52 -33.22
C THR A 564 12.61 -11.19 -33.47
N ARG A 565 13.22 -10.01 -33.66
CA ARG A 565 12.44 -8.79 -34.02
C ARG A 565 12.97 -8.00 -35.23
N LYS A 566 12.04 -7.63 -36.13
CA LYS A 566 12.25 -6.79 -37.33
C LYS A 566 12.56 -5.34 -36.94
N GLN A 567 13.83 -4.98 -36.73
CA GLN A 567 14.28 -3.59 -36.92
C GLN A 567 14.67 -3.34 -38.39
N LYS A 568 14.66 -2.07 -38.81
CA LYS A 568 15.14 -1.64 -40.13
C LYS A 568 16.52 -2.28 -40.38
N PRO A 569 16.76 -2.93 -41.54
CA PRO A 569 18.02 -3.58 -41.82
C PRO A 569 19.16 -2.57 -41.62
N VAL A 570 20.11 -2.91 -40.76
CA VAL A 570 21.32 -2.12 -40.56
C VAL A 570 21.98 -1.96 -41.92
N ASN A 571 22.11 -0.71 -42.39
CA ASN A 571 22.56 -0.44 -43.75
C ASN A 571 24.09 -0.59 -43.80
N PHE A 572 24.57 -1.78 -44.18
CA PHE A 572 25.99 -2.15 -44.29
C PHE A 572 26.77 -1.41 -45.40
N ARG A 573 26.21 -0.35 -46.00
CA ARG A 573 26.83 0.39 -47.11
C ARG A 573 27.84 1.45 -46.67
N GLN A 574 27.87 1.84 -45.39
CA GLN A 574 28.87 2.79 -44.88
C GLN A 574 30.03 2.03 -44.22
N PRO A 575 31.30 2.43 -44.47
CA PRO A 575 32.46 1.83 -43.81
C PRO A 575 32.39 2.13 -42.32
N TRP A 576 32.33 1.08 -41.51
CA TRP A 576 32.33 1.21 -40.05
C TRP A 576 33.76 1.57 -39.63
N THR A 577 33.91 2.74 -39.02
CA THR A 577 35.16 3.07 -38.33
C THR A 577 35.23 2.31 -37.01
N GLU A 578 36.43 2.04 -36.53
CA GLU A 578 36.67 1.41 -35.22
C GLU A 578 35.87 2.08 -34.09
N ALA A 579 35.78 3.41 -34.11
CA ALA A 579 34.97 4.18 -33.17
C ALA A 579 33.48 3.80 -33.18
N THR A 580 32.90 3.54 -34.36
CA THR A 580 31.48 3.19 -34.51
C THR A 580 31.20 1.78 -33.97
N LEU A 581 32.14 0.85 -34.16
CA LEU A 581 32.08 -0.51 -33.59
C LEU A 581 32.23 -0.47 -32.06
N GLN A 582 33.12 0.38 -31.53
CA GLN A 582 33.32 0.57 -30.09
C GLN A 582 32.06 1.13 -29.40
N THR A 583 31.35 2.07 -30.05
CA THR A 583 30.08 2.60 -29.54
C THR A 583 29.00 1.52 -29.50
N ALA A 584 28.81 0.78 -30.62
CA ALA A 584 27.83 -0.31 -30.67
C ALA A 584 28.12 -1.43 -29.64
N TYR A 585 29.39 -1.71 -29.38
CA TYR A 585 29.82 -2.63 -28.31
C TYR A 585 29.44 -2.12 -26.93
N THR A 586 29.74 -0.84 -26.65
CA THR A 586 29.44 -0.23 -25.35
C THR A 586 27.93 -0.25 -25.09
N GLU A 587 27.11 0.03 -26.10
CA GLU A 587 25.65 -0.06 -26.01
C GLU A 587 25.17 -1.51 -25.78
N ALA A 588 25.71 -2.49 -26.53
CA ALA A 588 25.38 -3.89 -26.34
C ALA A 588 25.78 -4.40 -24.95
N GLN A 589 26.96 -4.00 -24.46
CA GLN A 589 27.44 -4.31 -23.12
C GLN A 589 26.54 -3.68 -22.05
N GLN A 590 26.08 -2.44 -22.24
CA GLN A 590 25.12 -1.81 -21.33
C GLN A 590 23.77 -2.54 -21.30
N VAL A 591 23.25 -2.97 -22.46
CA VAL A 591 22.01 -3.76 -22.55
C VAL A 591 22.18 -5.12 -21.86
N PHE A 592 23.32 -5.80 -22.09
CA PHE A 592 23.65 -7.06 -21.44
C PHE A 592 23.74 -6.91 -19.91
N LEU A 593 24.46 -5.89 -19.42
CA LEU A 593 24.55 -5.56 -18.00
C LEU A 593 23.19 -5.25 -17.38
N LYS A 594 22.33 -4.51 -18.08
CA LYS A 594 20.94 -4.27 -17.66
C LYS A 594 20.15 -5.58 -17.55
N LYS A 595 20.31 -6.50 -18.51
CA LYS A 595 19.65 -7.82 -18.49
C LYS A 595 20.16 -8.70 -17.36
N GLN A 596 21.47 -8.79 -17.15
CA GLN A 596 22.05 -9.50 -16.01
C GLN A 596 21.56 -8.92 -14.68
N THR A 597 21.53 -7.59 -14.55
CA THR A 597 21.01 -6.92 -13.35
C THR A 597 19.53 -7.24 -13.13
N ALA A 598 18.73 -7.31 -14.20
CA ALA A 598 17.32 -7.70 -14.11
C ALA A 598 17.13 -9.17 -13.66
N ILE A 599 17.97 -10.09 -14.16
CA ILE A 599 17.97 -11.50 -13.74
C ILE A 599 18.35 -11.62 -12.25
N LEU A 600 19.45 -10.99 -11.83
CA LEU A 600 19.88 -10.99 -10.43
C LEU A 600 18.82 -10.39 -9.50
N ARG A 601 18.13 -9.34 -9.93
CA ARG A 601 17.00 -8.78 -9.17
C ARG A 601 15.84 -9.75 -9.09
N GLN A 602 15.55 -10.48 -10.16
CA GLN A 602 14.53 -11.50 -10.15
C GLN A 602 14.90 -12.63 -9.19
N ASP A 603 16.17 -13.07 -9.19
CA ASP A 603 16.67 -14.10 -8.29
C ASP A 603 16.68 -13.62 -6.83
N LYS A 604 17.15 -12.40 -6.55
CA LYS A 604 17.06 -11.79 -5.22
C LYS A 604 15.61 -11.68 -4.76
N ARG A 605 14.69 -11.21 -5.61
CA ARG A 605 13.23 -11.20 -5.32
C ARG A 605 12.69 -12.59 -5.06
N GLN A 606 13.16 -13.61 -5.79
CA GLN A 606 12.76 -14.99 -5.61
C GLN A 606 13.32 -15.56 -4.29
N GLN A 607 14.57 -15.29 -3.95
CA GLN A 607 15.19 -15.66 -2.67
C GLN A 607 14.47 -14.97 -1.50
N GLU A 608 14.18 -13.67 -1.60
CA GLU A 608 13.40 -12.94 -0.59
C GLU A 608 11.98 -13.49 -0.46
N LYS A 609 11.36 -13.87 -1.57
CA LYS A 609 10.04 -14.54 -1.57
C LYS A 609 10.13 -15.91 -0.91
N THR A 610 11.19 -16.67 -1.16
CA THR A 610 11.45 -17.95 -0.50
C THR A 610 11.66 -17.74 0.99
N LYS A 611 12.56 -16.84 1.41
CA LYS A 611 12.75 -16.46 2.82
C LYS A 611 11.45 -16.02 3.48
N SER A 612 10.63 -15.21 2.81
CA SER A 612 9.32 -14.79 3.31
C SER A 612 8.32 -15.94 3.37
N ASN A 613 8.38 -16.92 2.47
CA ASN A 613 7.55 -18.13 2.55
C ASN A 613 8.04 -19.04 3.68
N ASP A 614 9.34 -19.16 3.89
CA ASP A 614 9.94 -19.95 4.97
C ASP A 614 9.63 -19.32 6.33
N LEU A 615 9.56 -17.99 6.41
CA LEU A 615 9.04 -17.27 7.57
C LEU A 615 7.56 -17.61 7.87
N LEU A 616 6.78 -17.88 6.83
CA LEU A 616 5.33 -18.12 6.95
C LEU A 616 4.94 -19.58 7.11
N HIS A 617 5.77 -20.49 6.61
CA HIS A 617 5.44 -21.90 6.46
C HIS A 617 6.54 -22.82 6.98
N GLY A 618 7.71 -22.29 7.28
CA GLY A 618 8.81 -23.04 7.88
C GLY A 618 8.54 -23.38 9.35
N PRO A 619 9.36 -24.26 9.93
CA PRO A 619 9.30 -24.56 11.35
C PRO A 619 9.58 -23.28 12.17
N LEU A 620 8.95 -23.20 13.35
CA LEU A 620 9.23 -22.14 14.32
C LEU A 620 10.71 -22.19 14.73
N THR A 621 11.35 -21.03 14.84
CA THR A 621 12.73 -20.96 15.32
C THR A 621 12.80 -20.93 16.84
N GLY A 622 13.91 -21.42 17.38
CA GLY A 622 14.21 -21.41 18.80
C GLY A 622 13.54 -22.51 19.63
N THR A 623 14.05 -22.66 20.85
CA THR A 623 13.52 -23.60 21.85
C THR A 623 12.26 -23.03 22.51
N ALA A 624 11.44 -23.87 23.12
CA ALA A 624 10.28 -23.39 23.88
C ALA A 624 10.68 -22.42 25.02
N GLY A 625 11.84 -22.64 25.64
CA GLY A 625 12.39 -21.75 26.66
C GLY A 625 12.74 -20.37 26.11
N GLU A 626 13.52 -20.30 25.03
CA GLU A 626 13.87 -19.05 24.34
C GLU A 626 12.62 -18.27 23.91
N ARG A 627 11.60 -18.99 23.40
CA ARG A 627 10.32 -18.40 23.01
C ARG A 627 9.56 -17.81 24.18
N LEU A 628 9.53 -18.50 25.32
CA LEU A 628 8.86 -18.02 26.54
C LEU A 628 9.58 -16.82 27.15
N GLU A 629 10.91 -16.81 27.11
CA GLU A 629 11.74 -15.70 27.56
C GLU A 629 11.49 -14.43 26.73
N ILE A 630 11.55 -14.54 25.39
CA ILE A 630 11.28 -13.39 24.51
C ILE A 630 9.80 -12.98 24.57
N LEU A 631 8.88 -13.93 24.79
CA LEU A 631 7.47 -13.60 25.01
C LEU A 631 7.27 -12.77 26.29
N ASP A 632 8.08 -13.00 27.33
CA ASP A 632 8.09 -12.16 28.53
C ASP A 632 8.54 -10.72 28.22
N LEU A 633 9.53 -10.56 27.34
CA LEU A 633 9.97 -9.24 26.84
C LEU A 633 8.90 -8.55 26.00
N LEU A 634 8.11 -9.30 25.23
CA LEU A 634 6.98 -8.81 24.43
C LEU A 634 5.72 -8.48 25.25
N LYS A 635 5.71 -8.75 26.55
CA LYS A 635 4.54 -8.47 27.39
C LYS A 635 4.12 -7.02 27.25
N THR A 636 2.80 -6.85 27.17
CA THR A 636 2.11 -5.65 26.72
C THR A 636 2.36 -4.39 27.54
N ASP A 637 2.91 -4.57 28.73
CA ASP A 637 2.99 -3.53 29.73
C ASP A 637 4.34 -2.80 29.68
N ARG A 638 5.29 -3.28 28.84
CA ARG A 638 6.56 -2.58 28.60
C ARG A 638 6.39 -1.50 27.53
N PRO A 639 6.87 -0.27 27.78
CA PRO A 639 6.88 0.81 26.80
C PRO A 639 7.90 0.53 25.70
N SER A 640 7.65 1.03 24.48
CA SER A 640 8.60 0.91 23.39
C SER A 640 9.86 1.74 23.66
N GLU A 641 10.99 1.33 23.06
CA GLU A 641 12.27 2.03 23.19
C GLU A 641 12.20 3.47 22.65
N HIS A 642 11.40 3.68 21.61
CA HIS A 642 11.15 5.01 21.07
C HIS A 642 10.35 5.90 22.04
N LEU A 643 9.44 5.29 22.81
CA LEU A 643 8.70 6.03 23.81
C LEU A 643 9.59 6.41 24.98
N LYS A 644 10.46 5.49 25.44
CA LYS A 644 11.52 5.78 26.41
C LYS A 644 12.38 6.96 25.93
N GLN A 645 12.91 6.86 24.71
CA GLN A 645 13.71 7.93 24.08
C GLN A 645 12.96 9.26 23.98
N ALA A 646 11.66 9.26 23.62
CA ALA A 646 10.87 10.49 23.54
C ALA A 646 10.71 11.14 24.93
N LEU A 647 10.43 10.35 25.96
CA LEU A 647 10.30 10.82 27.34
C LEU A 647 11.63 11.35 27.88
N ASP A 648 12.74 10.68 27.57
CA ASP A 648 14.08 11.11 27.99
C ASP A 648 14.48 12.42 27.30
N ASN A 649 14.19 12.57 26.01
CA ASN A 649 14.41 13.83 25.28
C ASN A 649 13.56 14.98 25.85
N ALA A 650 12.30 14.71 26.20
CA ALA A 650 11.42 15.70 26.81
C ALA A 650 11.95 16.15 28.17
N ARG A 651 12.45 15.22 29.00
CA ARG A 651 13.08 15.54 30.30
C ARG A 651 14.36 16.34 30.14
N ALA A 652 15.25 15.93 29.25
CA ALA A 652 16.49 16.66 28.98
C ALA A 652 16.22 18.11 28.54
N SER A 653 15.12 18.32 27.80
CA SER A 653 14.67 19.66 27.40
C SER A 653 14.07 20.45 28.58
N ALA A 654 13.38 19.78 29.50
CA ALA A 654 12.78 20.39 30.70
C ALA A 654 13.80 20.71 31.81
N THR A 655 14.94 20.02 31.88
CA THR A 655 16.01 20.26 32.86
C THR A 655 17.01 21.32 32.42
N ALA A 656 17.03 21.71 31.13
CA ALA A 656 17.66 22.96 30.72
C ALA A 656 16.95 24.12 31.44
N PRO A 657 17.66 25.12 32.00
CA PRO A 657 17.05 26.23 32.72
C PRO A 657 16.28 27.14 31.75
N GLN A 658 15.11 26.68 31.35
CA GLN A 658 14.08 27.48 30.73
C GLN A 658 13.07 27.83 31.83
N THR A 659 12.78 29.11 31.96
CA THR A 659 11.71 29.64 32.78
C THR A 659 10.36 29.17 32.24
N TYR A 660 9.99 27.92 32.51
CA TYR A 660 8.65 27.42 32.23
C TYR A 660 7.67 28.10 33.18
N ASP A 661 6.69 28.80 32.61
CA ASP A 661 5.60 29.39 33.37
C ASP A 661 4.64 28.29 33.85
N LYS A 662 4.80 27.86 35.10
CA LYS A 662 3.92 26.90 35.81
C LYS A 662 2.45 27.36 35.86
N SER A 663 2.14 28.61 35.52
CA SER A 663 0.79 29.17 35.63
C SER A 663 -0.25 28.46 34.76
N GLY A 664 0.13 27.93 33.58
CA GLY A 664 -0.80 27.29 32.64
C GLY A 664 -1.42 26.00 33.19
N MET A 665 -0.59 25.11 33.73
CA MET A 665 -1.02 23.82 34.29
C MET A 665 -1.85 24.00 35.57
N GLU A 666 -1.44 24.93 36.44
CA GLU A 666 -2.15 25.23 37.69
C GLU A 666 -3.50 25.95 37.46
N LYS A 667 -3.60 26.74 36.38
CA LYS A 667 -4.85 27.38 35.97
C LYS A 667 -5.84 26.35 35.43
N TRP A 668 -5.38 25.47 34.54
CA TRP A 668 -6.20 24.39 33.99
C TRP A 668 -6.70 23.42 35.07
N SER A 669 -5.84 22.98 35.99
CA SER A 669 -6.24 22.11 37.11
C SER A 669 -7.31 22.76 38.00
N ARG A 670 -7.23 24.08 38.22
CA ARG A 670 -8.26 24.85 38.96
C ARG A 670 -9.57 24.97 38.20
N ASP A 671 -9.51 25.21 36.90
CA ASP A 671 -10.70 25.36 36.05
C ASP A 671 -11.43 24.01 35.87
N LEU A 672 -10.69 22.90 35.77
CA LEU A 672 -11.25 21.54 35.75
C LEU A 672 -11.93 21.17 37.08
N GLN A 673 -11.30 21.47 38.22
CA GLN A 673 -11.91 21.25 39.53
C GLN A 673 -13.19 22.08 39.70
N ARG A 674 -13.23 23.33 39.22
CA ARG A 674 -14.46 24.15 39.21
C ARG A 674 -15.56 23.55 38.33
N ALA A 675 -15.22 23.06 37.14
CA ALA A 675 -16.19 22.45 36.23
C ALA A 675 -16.79 21.17 36.83
N LEU A 676 -15.98 20.29 37.42
CA LEU A 676 -16.43 19.06 38.07
C LEU A 676 -17.31 19.33 39.29
N THR A 677 -17.01 20.37 40.07
CA THR A 677 -17.84 20.78 41.21
C THR A 677 -19.19 21.35 40.76
N THR A 678 -19.26 21.92 39.56
CA THR A 678 -20.49 22.50 38.99
C THR A 678 -21.44 21.43 38.43
N VAL A 679 -20.89 20.32 37.90
CA VAL A 679 -21.69 19.20 37.36
C VAL A 679 -22.36 18.39 38.48
N GLN A 680 -21.72 18.22 39.64
CA GLN A 680 -22.32 17.53 40.80
C GLN A 680 -23.49 18.28 41.46
N VAL A 681 -23.70 19.57 41.16
CA VAL A 681 -24.82 20.36 41.69
C VAL A 681 -26.08 20.25 40.83
N ILE A 682 -25.97 19.74 39.59
CA ILE A 682 -27.10 19.71 38.63
C ILE A 682 -27.84 18.36 38.62
N GLU A 683 -27.23 17.27 39.10
CA GLU A 683 -27.86 15.93 39.14
C GLU A 683 -28.82 15.70 40.33
N GLY A 684 -29.19 16.76 41.07
CA GLY A 684 -30.09 16.68 42.23
C GLY A 684 -31.58 16.79 41.93
N HIS A 685 -32.00 17.13 40.71
CA HIS A 685 -33.41 17.35 40.37
C HIS A 685 -33.75 16.75 39.01
N HIS A 686 -34.25 15.52 38.98
CA HIS A 686 -35.36 15.07 38.13
C HIS A 686 -35.69 13.61 38.46
N ALA A 687 -36.64 13.44 39.38
CA ALA A 687 -37.33 12.18 39.63
C ALA A 687 -38.81 12.37 39.26
N ALA A 688 -39.40 11.29 38.74
CA ALA A 688 -40.79 11.07 38.36
C ALA A 688 -41.23 11.68 37.02
N GLU A 689 -41.53 10.82 36.03
CA GLU A 689 -42.92 10.49 35.67
C GLU A 689 -42.97 9.24 34.76
N ASP A 690 -44.00 8.43 35.01
CA ASP A 690 -44.45 7.25 34.26
C ASP A 690 -44.86 7.61 32.81
N ASP A 691 -44.73 6.66 31.88
CA ASP A 691 -45.89 6.25 31.10
C ASP A 691 -45.72 4.89 30.42
N LYS A 692 -46.81 4.11 30.47
CA LYS A 692 -46.99 2.78 29.90
C LYS A 692 -47.62 2.90 28.52
N GLU A 693 -47.03 2.25 27.52
CA GLU A 693 -47.66 1.79 26.28
C GLU A 693 -46.65 0.83 25.64
N GLY A 694 -46.95 -0.31 25.06
CA GLY A 694 -48.19 -0.94 24.65
C GLY A 694 -47.73 -2.12 23.79
N ASP A 695 -48.24 -3.29 24.11
CA ASP A 695 -47.87 -4.61 23.59
C ASP A 695 -48.17 -4.74 22.08
N GLN A 696 -47.16 -5.10 21.26
CA GLN A 696 -47.32 -5.73 19.94
C GLN A 696 -45.96 -6.17 19.39
N ASP A 697 -45.59 -7.45 19.57
CA ASP A 697 -44.83 -8.24 18.58
C ASP A 697 -44.69 -9.71 19.02
N THR A 698 -45.78 -10.47 18.87
CA THR A 698 -45.77 -11.94 18.89
C THR A 698 -45.96 -12.48 17.48
N LEU A 699 -44.87 -12.49 16.69
CA LEU A 699 -44.82 -13.22 15.41
C LEU A 699 -43.42 -13.66 14.97
N TYR A 700 -42.44 -13.65 15.88
CA TYR A 700 -41.07 -14.13 15.61
C TYR A 700 -40.63 -15.37 16.40
N GLU A 701 -41.38 -15.83 17.41
CA GLU A 701 -41.04 -17.05 18.17
C GLU A 701 -41.48 -18.38 17.50
N PHE A 702 -42.17 -18.33 16.36
CA PHE A 702 -42.69 -19.54 15.71
C PHE A 702 -41.72 -20.18 14.69
N PHE A 703 -40.79 -19.42 14.11
CA PHE A 703 -39.86 -19.93 13.10
C PHE A 703 -38.52 -20.45 13.66
N ASP A 704 -38.15 -20.09 14.88
CA ASP A 704 -36.90 -20.56 15.51
C ASP A 704 -36.98 -21.97 16.12
N LYS A 705 -38.19 -22.56 16.21
CA LYS A 705 -38.39 -23.91 16.78
C LYS A 705 -38.45 -25.05 15.76
N LEU A 706 -38.20 -24.80 14.48
CA LEU A 706 -38.39 -25.80 13.41
C LEU A 706 -37.13 -26.18 12.61
N ALA A 707 -35.94 -25.65 12.93
CA ALA A 707 -34.77 -25.81 12.06
C ALA A 707 -33.48 -26.37 12.69
N LEU A 708 -33.51 -27.00 13.88
CA LEU A 708 -32.32 -27.68 14.44
C LEU A 708 -32.68 -29.03 15.06
N GLY A 709 -32.77 -30.05 14.20
CA GLY A 709 -32.66 -31.46 14.61
C GLY A 709 -31.23 -31.94 14.41
N ASP A 710 -30.44 -31.97 15.50
CA ASP A 710 -29.13 -32.63 15.55
C ASP A 710 -29.26 -33.94 16.36
N PRO A 711 -29.09 -35.13 15.77
CA PRO A 711 -29.21 -36.39 16.48
C PRO A 711 -27.87 -36.94 17.05
N MET A 712 -26.78 -36.16 17.16
CA MET A 712 -25.49 -36.68 17.66
C MET A 712 -25.03 -36.19 19.05
N ALA A 713 -25.91 -35.64 19.89
CA ALA A 713 -25.53 -35.11 21.23
C ALA A 713 -25.94 -35.98 22.45
N LYS A 714 -26.12 -37.31 22.31
CA LYS A 714 -26.49 -38.18 23.44
C LYS A 714 -25.62 -39.43 23.59
N LEU A 715 -24.29 -39.31 23.64
CA LEU A 715 -23.42 -40.44 23.99
C LEU A 715 -22.13 -40.09 24.77
N LEU A 716 -22.17 -39.11 25.68
CA LEU A 716 -21.08 -38.99 26.69
C LEU A 716 -21.65 -38.65 28.08
N PRO A 717 -21.33 -39.42 29.13
CA PRO A 717 -21.67 -39.06 30.49
C PRO A 717 -20.76 -37.91 31.00
N PRO A 718 -21.25 -37.05 31.91
CA PRO A 718 -20.46 -35.96 32.45
C PRO A 718 -19.33 -36.48 33.37
N PRO A 719 -18.18 -35.81 33.45
CA PRO A 719 -17.07 -36.21 34.31
C PRO A 719 -17.38 -35.93 35.80
N SER A 720 -16.92 -36.85 36.63
CA SER A 720 -16.99 -36.83 38.10
C SER A 720 -16.22 -35.64 38.71
N PRO A 721 -16.75 -34.98 39.76
CA PRO A 721 -16.07 -33.93 40.48
C PRO A 721 -15.25 -34.53 41.63
N ASP A 722 -14.05 -35.04 41.35
CA ASP A 722 -13.05 -35.23 42.41
C ASP A 722 -11.66 -35.44 41.82
N GLN A 723 -10.78 -34.45 42.05
CA GLN A 723 -9.33 -34.58 42.30
C GLN A 723 -8.66 -33.20 42.17
N ARG A 724 -8.73 -32.40 43.24
CA ARG A 724 -7.72 -31.35 43.50
C ARG A 724 -6.51 -32.03 44.12
N ARG A 725 -5.38 -32.11 43.39
CA ARG A 725 -4.05 -32.27 43.99
C ARG A 725 -3.28 -30.98 43.81
N ALA A 726 -2.83 -30.42 44.92
CA ALA A 726 -1.93 -29.28 44.95
C ALA A 726 -0.56 -29.66 44.36
N PRO A 727 0.13 -28.75 43.66
CA PRO A 727 1.50 -28.99 43.21
C PRO A 727 2.49 -28.97 44.39
N PRO A 728 3.59 -29.75 44.32
CA PRO A 728 4.62 -29.77 45.35
C PRO A 728 5.45 -28.47 45.32
N LYS A 729 5.86 -28.02 46.51
CA LYS A 729 6.78 -26.89 46.69
C LYS A 729 8.15 -27.22 46.07
N PRO A 730 8.82 -26.26 45.40
CA PRO A 730 10.17 -26.47 44.92
C PRO A 730 11.17 -26.47 46.08
N ILE A 731 12.13 -27.38 45.93
CA ILE A 731 13.31 -27.60 46.78
C ILE A 731 14.30 -26.47 46.53
N ALA A 732 14.90 -25.97 47.61
CA ALA A 732 16.00 -25.01 47.54
C ALA A 732 17.28 -25.77 47.19
N ASP A 733 17.90 -25.42 46.07
CA ASP A 733 19.28 -25.77 45.78
C ASP A 733 20.12 -24.48 45.85
N ASP A 734 21.02 -24.53 46.81
CA ASP A 734 22.10 -23.63 47.18
C ASP A 734 23.31 -24.12 46.39
N ASP A 735 23.85 -23.32 45.46
CA ASP A 735 25.22 -23.46 44.96
C ASP A 735 25.66 -22.14 44.30
N THR A 736 26.46 -21.41 45.07
CA THR A 736 27.36 -20.33 44.69
C THR A 736 28.56 -20.84 43.91
N GLU A 737 28.99 -20.12 42.86
CA GLU A 737 30.40 -19.80 42.49
C GLU A 737 30.38 -18.94 41.21
N ASP A 738 30.66 -17.63 41.30
CA ASP A 738 31.96 -16.95 41.10
C ASP A 738 32.30 -16.72 39.62
N ASP A 739 31.87 -15.57 39.09
CA ASP A 739 32.43 -14.97 37.87
C ASP A 739 32.36 -13.43 37.96
N SER A 740 33.32 -12.85 38.68
CA SER A 740 33.39 -11.41 38.97
C SER A 740 34.52 -10.71 38.22
N ARG A 741 34.34 -10.40 36.92
CA ARG A 741 35.17 -9.39 36.22
C ARG A 741 34.42 -8.63 35.12
N PHE A 742 33.59 -7.66 35.50
CA PHE A 742 33.44 -6.35 34.83
C PHE A 742 32.53 -5.45 35.68
N THR A 743 33.07 -4.66 36.60
CA THR A 743 32.30 -3.66 37.36
C THR A 743 32.31 -2.34 36.60
N GLY A 744 31.37 -2.16 35.68
CA GLY A 744 30.72 -0.85 35.56
C GLY A 744 29.81 -0.71 36.78
N ASP A 745 29.74 0.46 37.40
CA ASP A 745 28.81 0.70 38.51
C ASP A 745 27.41 0.23 38.11
N PRO A 746 26.73 -0.61 38.93
CA PRO A 746 25.38 -1.06 38.62
C PRO A 746 24.51 0.18 38.44
N ILE A 747 23.92 0.31 37.25
CA ILE A 747 22.89 1.31 36.98
C ILE A 747 21.82 1.08 38.05
N ASP A 748 21.56 2.11 38.85
CA ASP A 748 20.55 2.07 39.90
C ASP A 748 19.17 1.89 39.27
N GLU A 749 18.74 0.63 39.10
CA GLU A 749 17.44 0.25 38.53
C GLU A 749 16.27 0.82 39.35
N SER A 750 16.49 1.28 40.59
CA SER A 750 15.47 1.99 41.37
C SER A 750 15.11 3.38 40.80
N GLN A 751 15.89 3.89 39.84
CA GLN A 751 15.60 5.12 39.10
C GLN A 751 14.92 4.89 37.74
N GLU A 752 14.71 3.65 37.31
CA GLU A 752 13.99 3.41 36.05
C GLU A 752 12.52 3.78 36.25
N ILE A 753 12.10 4.88 35.62
CA ILE A 753 10.74 5.38 35.77
C ILE A 753 9.79 4.34 35.18
N ASP A 754 8.92 3.83 36.04
CA ASP A 754 7.78 3.05 35.62
C ASP A 754 6.93 3.93 34.69
N ILE A 755 7.07 3.75 33.38
CA ILE A 755 6.39 4.56 32.36
C ILE A 755 4.87 4.45 32.47
N LEU A 756 4.37 3.44 33.20
CA LEU A 756 2.97 3.36 33.58
C LEU A 756 2.53 4.50 34.51
N GLN A 757 3.48 5.21 35.14
CA GLN A 757 3.23 6.34 36.05
C GLN A 757 3.31 7.72 35.36
N VAL A 758 3.86 7.81 34.14
CA VAL A 758 3.89 9.09 33.42
C VAL A 758 2.49 9.43 32.92
N PRO A 759 1.96 10.64 33.21
CA PRO A 759 0.66 11.06 32.69
C PRO A 759 0.60 10.95 31.17
N ILE A 760 -0.48 10.34 30.64
CA ILE A 760 -0.62 10.11 29.19
C ILE A 760 -0.51 11.39 28.36
N ALA A 761 -0.97 12.53 28.88
CA ALA A 761 -0.85 13.83 28.21
C ALA A 761 0.63 14.20 27.98
N GLU A 762 1.49 14.03 28.98
CA GLU A 762 2.94 14.28 28.86
C GLU A 762 3.58 13.32 27.86
N THR A 763 3.19 12.05 27.91
CA THR A 763 3.63 11.02 26.97
C THR A 763 3.26 11.38 25.52
N ARG A 764 2.04 11.89 25.28
CA ARG A 764 1.61 12.36 23.95
C ARG A 764 2.36 13.59 23.50
N VAL A 765 2.61 14.56 24.38
CA VAL A 765 3.44 15.74 24.08
C VAL A 765 4.84 15.31 23.65
N ALA A 766 5.49 14.44 24.43
CA ALA A 766 6.82 13.93 24.12
C ALA A 766 6.84 13.18 22.78
N LEU A 767 5.86 12.31 22.55
CA LEU A 767 5.73 11.59 21.28
C LEU A 767 5.49 12.54 20.10
N LEU A 768 4.59 13.52 20.24
CA LEU A 768 4.28 14.48 19.19
C LEU A 768 5.52 15.27 18.78
N LYS A 769 6.29 15.77 19.75
CA LYS A 769 7.57 16.45 19.52
C LYS A 769 8.55 15.52 18.79
N TYR A 770 8.71 14.28 19.27
CA TYR A 770 9.58 13.29 18.65
C TYR A 770 9.22 12.95 17.19
N LEU A 771 7.92 12.94 16.86
CA LEU A 771 7.46 12.68 15.50
C LEU A 771 7.75 13.84 14.53
N VAL A 772 7.63 15.08 15.03
CA VAL A 772 7.70 16.32 14.24
C VAL A 772 9.13 16.85 14.10
N GLU A 773 9.94 16.74 15.15
CA GLU A 773 11.29 17.30 15.26
C GLU A 773 12.19 16.96 14.05
N PRO A 774 12.27 15.71 13.55
CA PRO A 774 13.10 15.41 12.37
C PRO A 774 12.74 16.23 11.13
N VAL A 775 11.46 16.50 10.91
CA VAL A 775 10.99 17.22 9.73
C VAL A 775 11.17 18.71 9.89
N GLU A 776 10.92 19.26 11.08
CA GLU A 776 11.19 20.65 11.38
C GLU A 776 12.67 20.97 11.28
N THR A 777 13.51 20.13 11.87
CA THR A 777 14.98 20.22 11.79
C THR A 777 15.44 20.21 10.34
N ALA A 778 14.93 19.27 9.52
CA ALA A 778 15.26 19.23 8.10
C ALA A 778 14.79 20.48 7.33
N ARG A 779 13.63 21.05 7.69
CA ARG A 779 13.10 22.30 7.10
C ARG A 779 13.93 23.51 7.51
N GLU A 780 14.34 23.58 8.77
CA GLU A 780 15.25 24.61 9.27
C GLU A 780 16.58 24.54 8.52
N TYR A 781 17.15 23.34 8.39
CA TYR A 781 18.41 23.15 7.65
C TYR A 781 18.32 23.53 6.18
N LYS A 782 17.18 23.28 5.53
CA LYS A 782 16.94 23.74 4.15
C LYS A 782 17.00 25.27 4.01
N GLN A 783 16.79 26.07 5.07
CA GLN A 783 16.95 27.52 5.01
C GLN A 783 18.42 27.95 4.90
N TYR A 784 19.34 27.10 5.35
CA TYR A 784 20.79 27.31 5.24
C TYR A 784 21.37 26.79 3.92
N LEU A 785 20.53 26.32 3.02
CA LEU A 785 20.92 25.89 1.69
C LEU A 785 21.21 27.12 0.81
N THR A 786 22.49 27.35 0.54
CA THR A 786 22.93 28.38 -0.41
C THR A 786 22.96 27.78 -1.81
N VAL A 787 22.32 28.46 -2.76
CA VAL A 787 22.52 28.22 -4.18
C VAL A 787 23.88 28.84 -4.52
N ALA A 788 24.94 28.04 -4.44
CA ALA A 788 26.23 28.44 -5.00
C ALA A 788 26.08 28.58 -6.53
N ASP A 789 26.96 29.36 -7.18
CA ASP A 789 26.98 29.61 -8.64
C ASP A 789 27.25 28.36 -9.52
N GLY A 790 26.64 27.21 -9.21
CA GLY A 790 26.75 25.95 -9.93
C GLY A 790 25.62 24.96 -9.59
N PRO A 791 25.57 23.79 -10.26
CA PRO A 791 24.45 22.84 -10.18
C PRO A 791 24.34 22.07 -8.85
N LYS A 792 25.16 22.40 -7.85
CA LYS A 792 25.20 21.69 -6.55
C LYS A 792 24.95 22.67 -5.42
N SER A 793 23.74 22.63 -4.87
CA SER A 793 23.38 23.35 -3.64
C SER A 793 24.29 22.92 -2.49
N ARG A 794 24.78 23.87 -1.69
CA ARG A 794 25.62 23.61 -0.51
C ARG A 794 25.04 24.28 0.72
N TYR A 795 25.25 23.69 1.88
CA TYR A 795 24.77 24.23 3.14
C TYR A 795 25.84 25.12 3.77
N LYS A 796 25.45 26.32 4.20
CA LYS A 796 26.31 27.25 4.92
C LYS A 796 25.93 27.25 6.40
N CYS A 797 26.87 26.95 7.29
CA CYS A 797 26.58 26.97 8.72
C CYS A 797 26.40 28.41 9.23
N PRO A 798 25.25 28.77 9.82
CA PRO A 798 25.00 30.12 10.34
C PRO A 798 25.81 30.42 11.62
N LYS A 799 26.20 29.38 12.37
CA LYS A 799 26.92 29.51 13.65
C LYS A 799 28.43 29.64 13.48
N CYS A 800 28.99 29.06 12.43
CA CYS A 800 30.43 29.08 12.12
C CYS A 800 31.08 30.48 12.11
N PRO A 801 30.45 31.52 11.53
CA PRO A 801 30.99 32.88 11.56
C PRO A 801 31.23 33.45 12.97
N ALA A 802 30.56 32.94 14.02
CA ALA A 802 30.79 33.36 15.40
C ALA A 802 32.15 32.86 15.95
N TYR A 803 32.71 31.79 15.37
CA TYR A 803 33.98 31.18 15.77
C TYR A 803 35.18 31.90 15.13
N VAL A 804 35.20 33.24 15.20
CA VAL A 804 36.28 34.11 14.69
C VAL A 804 37.65 33.84 15.32
N HIS A 805 37.68 33.07 16.41
CA HIS A 805 38.91 32.68 17.09
C HIS A 805 39.60 31.47 16.44
N MET A 806 38.90 30.68 15.61
CA MET A 806 39.50 29.61 14.83
C MET A 806 40.13 30.19 13.55
N ASP A 807 41.41 29.93 13.32
CA ASP A 807 42.13 30.36 12.11
C ASP A 807 42.61 29.12 11.32
N PRO A 808 42.16 28.91 10.07
CA PRO A 808 41.19 29.74 9.34
C PRO A 808 39.77 29.60 9.89
N ILE A 809 38.97 30.68 9.80
CA ILE A 809 37.56 30.65 10.16
C ILE A 809 36.89 29.57 9.31
N PRO A 810 36.29 28.54 9.92
CA PRO A 810 35.59 27.53 9.17
C PRO A 810 34.37 28.23 8.54
N ASP A 811 34.41 28.53 7.24
CA ASP A 811 33.20 28.73 6.43
C ASP A 811 33.01 27.49 5.53
N PRO A 812 32.77 26.29 6.12
CA PRO A 812 32.63 25.10 5.33
C PRO A 812 31.33 25.19 4.55
N LEU A 813 31.43 25.29 3.23
CA LEU A 813 30.32 24.97 2.35
C LEU A 813 30.14 23.45 2.34
N LEU A 814 29.15 22.98 3.09
CA LEU A 814 28.91 21.57 3.38
C LEU A 814 28.09 20.94 2.25
N ALA A 815 28.50 19.76 1.78
CA ALA A 815 28.03 19.20 0.52
C ALA A 815 26.57 18.71 0.53
N ASN A 816 26.06 18.25 1.68
CA ASN A 816 24.71 17.74 1.84
C ASN A 816 24.23 17.89 3.30
N ILE A 817 22.94 17.64 3.53
CA ILE A 817 22.31 17.81 4.84
C ILE A 817 22.91 16.91 5.93
N GLY A 818 23.33 15.69 5.60
CA GLY A 818 23.95 14.78 6.58
C GLY A 818 25.35 15.23 7.02
N VAL A 819 26.11 15.83 6.09
CA VAL A 819 27.40 16.47 6.42
C VAL A 819 27.15 17.75 7.23
N PHE A 820 26.08 18.48 6.93
CA PHE A 820 25.67 19.66 7.69
C PHE A 820 25.27 19.32 9.13
N GLU A 821 24.40 18.33 9.32
CA GLU A 821 24.00 17.82 10.64
C GLU A 821 25.19 17.43 11.49
N ARG A 822 26.11 16.65 10.91
CA ARG A 822 27.34 16.24 11.58
C ARG A 822 28.15 17.45 12.01
N HIS A 823 28.31 18.41 11.11
CA HIS A 823 29.02 19.65 11.42
C HIS A 823 28.36 20.42 12.57
N ILE A 824 27.02 20.54 12.59
CA ILE A 824 26.29 21.15 13.71
C ILE A 824 26.58 20.41 15.01
N ILE A 825 26.54 19.09 15.02
CA ILE A 825 26.75 18.29 16.24
C ILE A 825 28.21 18.33 16.72
N GLU A 826 29.17 18.26 15.79
CA GLU A 826 30.60 18.21 16.12
C GLU A 826 31.18 19.58 16.46
N MET A 827 30.69 20.65 15.81
CA MET A 827 31.26 22.00 15.93
C MET A 827 30.41 22.95 16.78
N HIS A 828 29.12 22.67 16.97
CA HIS A 828 28.16 23.57 17.63
C HIS A 828 27.38 22.90 18.77
N SER A 829 28.06 22.05 19.54
CA SER A 829 27.54 21.53 20.81
C SER A 829 27.68 22.57 21.93
N GLN A 830 26.94 22.42 23.04
CA GLN A 830 27.09 23.30 24.21
C GLN A 830 28.54 23.36 24.72
N TRP A 831 29.28 22.24 24.63
CA TRP A 831 30.71 22.20 24.96
C TRP A 831 31.58 23.02 24.00
N LYS A 832 31.23 23.06 22.71
CA LYS A 832 31.93 23.88 21.72
C LYS A 832 31.53 25.35 21.81
N GLU A 833 30.27 25.64 22.13
CA GLU A 833 29.78 27.00 22.34
C GLU A 833 30.45 27.66 23.55
N LEU A 834 30.87 26.90 24.57
CA LEU A 834 31.74 27.41 25.65
C LEU A 834 33.04 28.04 25.13
N GLU A 835 33.57 27.64 23.97
CA GLU A 835 34.75 28.32 23.39
C GLU A 835 34.48 29.78 23.05
N LEU A 836 33.24 30.14 22.72
CA LEU A 836 32.84 31.52 22.45
C LEU A 836 32.84 32.36 23.73
N GLU A 837 32.56 31.76 24.88
CA GLU A 837 32.66 32.41 26.19
C GLU A 837 34.10 32.47 26.70
N ILE A 838 34.94 31.51 26.27
CA ILE A 838 36.35 31.45 26.66
C ILE A 838 37.15 32.59 26.03
N VAL A 839 36.84 32.96 24.79
CA VAL A 839 37.59 33.98 24.05
C VAL A 839 36.94 35.34 24.26
N VAL A 840 37.58 36.18 25.08
CA VAL A 840 37.18 37.58 25.26
C VAL A 840 38.07 38.44 24.39
N VAL A 841 37.48 39.23 23.49
CA VAL A 841 38.25 40.21 22.71
C VAL A 841 38.24 41.52 23.49
N ASN A 842 39.43 41.97 23.88
CA ASN A 842 39.60 43.22 24.62
C ASN A 842 39.28 44.44 23.76
N ALA A 843 39.20 45.62 24.38
CA ALA A 843 39.03 46.89 23.68
C ALA A 843 40.12 47.13 22.62
N ASP A 844 41.33 46.61 22.84
CA ASP A 844 42.46 46.72 21.93
C ASP A 844 42.42 45.70 20.76
N GLY A 845 41.40 44.83 20.72
CA GLY A 845 41.27 43.77 19.72
C GLY A 845 42.13 42.54 20.01
N GLU A 846 42.90 42.53 21.10
CA GLU A 846 43.66 41.36 21.55
C GLU A 846 42.73 40.30 22.14
N LYS A 847 42.99 39.03 21.81
CA LYS A 847 42.23 37.87 22.31
C LYS A 847 42.77 37.48 23.69
N GLU A 848 41.97 37.65 24.72
CA GLU A 848 42.21 37.05 26.03
C GLU A 848 41.42 35.74 26.17
N TYR A 849 42.00 34.77 26.88
CA TYR A 849 41.38 33.49 27.12
C TYR A 849 41.06 33.36 28.61
N ARG A 850 39.77 33.39 28.96
CA ARG A 850 39.31 33.34 30.34
C ARG A 850 38.35 32.18 30.55
N CYS A 851 38.41 31.53 31.70
CA CYS A 851 37.41 30.54 32.09
C CYS A 851 36.06 31.25 32.30
N PRO A 852 34.93 30.71 31.77
CA PRO A 852 33.60 31.28 32.02
C PRO A 852 33.17 31.29 33.49
N ALA A 853 33.86 30.53 34.35
CA ALA A 853 33.68 30.58 35.80
C ALA A 853 34.38 31.77 36.47
N GLY A 854 35.30 32.47 35.77
CA GLY A 854 36.02 33.65 36.24
C GLY A 854 37.24 33.37 37.12
N ASP A 855 37.56 32.10 37.37
CA ASP A 855 38.63 31.63 38.27
C ASP A 855 40.00 31.47 37.61
N PHE A 856 40.07 31.55 36.28
CA PHE A 856 41.29 31.38 35.51
C PHE A 856 41.31 32.38 34.34
N SER A 857 42.21 33.36 34.39
CA SER A 857 42.22 34.51 33.45
C SER A 857 43.53 34.69 32.67
N ASP A 858 44.64 34.11 33.12
CA ASP A 858 45.96 34.26 32.49
C ASP A 858 46.28 33.15 31.47
N ALA A 859 45.27 32.65 30.76
CA ALA A 859 45.48 31.52 29.85
C ALA A 859 46.05 31.97 28.50
N THR A 860 47.01 31.21 27.97
CA THR A 860 47.65 31.52 26.68
C THR A 860 46.89 30.98 25.47
N SER A 861 45.89 30.13 25.68
CA SER A 861 45.09 29.51 24.61
C SER A 861 43.75 28.96 25.10
N VAL A 862 42.80 28.77 24.18
CA VAL A 862 41.53 28.06 24.43
C VAL A 862 41.77 26.66 24.99
N ARG A 863 42.83 25.97 24.53
CA ARG A 863 43.19 24.63 25.01
C ARG A 863 43.56 24.65 26.50
N ALA A 864 44.33 25.65 26.94
CA ALA A 864 44.68 25.80 28.35
C ALA A 864 43.44 26.02 29.21
N VAL A 865 42.50 26.88 28.77
CA VAL A 865 41.24 27.10 29.49
C VAL A 865 40.37 25.85 29.52
N ARG A 866 40.33 25.05 28.45
CA ARG A 866 39.60 23.77 28.43
C ARG A 866 40.16 22.79 29.45
N THR A 867 41.49 22.63 29.49
CA THR A 867 42.15 21.75 30.45
C THR A 867 41.83 22.19 31.88
N HIS A 868 41.91 23.49 32.16
CA HIS A 868 41.47 24.06 33.44
C HIS A 868 39.98 23.77 33.72
N ALA A 869 39.11 24.06 32.77
CA ALA A 869 37.65 23.91 32.89
C ALA A 869 37.21 22.49 33.22
N THR A 870 37.98 21.48 32.81
CA THR A 870 37.75 20.06 33.13
C THR A 870 38.55 19.56 34.34
N SER A 871 39.50 20.33 34.84
CA SER A 871 40.31 19.98 36.01
C SER A 871 39.55 20.23 37.30
N ASP A 872 39.96 19.59 38.39
CA ASP A 872 39.35 19.79 39.71
C ASP A 872 39.62 21.20 40.28
N GLU A 873 40.54 21.97 39.67
CA GLU A 873 40.87 23.35 40.05
C GLU A 873 39.82 24.36 39.59
N CYS A 874 38.94 24.00 38.65
CA CYS A 874 37.86 24.87 38.17
C CYS A 874 36.62 24.80 39.07
N VAL A 875 36.12 25.96 39.53
CA VAL A 875 34.92 26.08 40.38
C VAL A 875 33.69 25.42 39.76
N LYS A 876 33.58 25.46 38.43
CA LYS A 876 32.48 24.83 37.65
C LYS A 876 32.88 23.52 36.96
N SER A 877 33.94 22.84 37.43
CA SER A 877 34.47 21.63 36.77
C SER A 877 33.41 20.55 36.51
N SER A 878 32.57 20.25 37.51
CA SER A 878 31.49 19.27 37.38
C SER A 878 30.52 19.58 36.22
N TYR A 879 30.13 20.85 36.06
CA TYR A 879 29.26 21.29 34.97
C TYR A 879 29.95 21.16 33.61
N HIS A 880 31.20 21.61 33.50
CA HIS A 880 31.99 21.51 32.27
C HIS A 880 32.28 20.06 31.87
N GLN A 881 32.61 19.19 32.81
CA GLN A 881 32.77 17.76 32.57
C GLN A 881 31.47 17.10 32.13
N ALA A 882 30.31 17.53 32.65
CA ALA A 882 29.01 17.05 32.17
C ALA A 882 28.75 17.45 30.72
N LEU A 883 29.06 18.70 30.35
CA LEU A 883 28.94 19.18 28.96
C LEU A 883 29.90 18.47 28.01
N LEU A 884 31.15 18.24 28.42
CA LEU A 884 32.13 17.50 27.63
C LEU A 884 31.66 16.06 27.40
N ARG A 885 31.24 15.35 28.46
CA ARG A 885 30.69 14.00 28.34
C ARG A 885 29.48 13.95 27.43
N ALA A 886 28.56 14.91 27.56
CA ALA A 886 27.39 15.01 26.68
C ALA A 886 27.80 15.20 25.20
N HIS A 887 28.78 16.07 24.94
CA HIS A 887 29.33 16.28 23.59
C HIS A 887 30.01 15.02 23.04
N GLU A 888 30.88 14.38 23.81
CA GLU A 888 31.57 13.15 23.39
C GLU A 888 30.57 12.04 23.07
N GLN A 889 29.57 11.85 23.93
CA GLN A 889 28.47 10.92 23.67
C GLN A 889 27.70 11.28 22.40
N GLN A 890 27.41 12.57 22.17
CA GLN A 890 26.67 13.00 20.98
C GLN A 890 27.48 12.77 19.69
N VAL A 891 28.78 13.11 19.71
CA VAL A 891 29.71 12.86 18.59
C VAL A 891 29.88 11.36 18.35
N GLN A 892 30.06 10.58 19.41
CA GLN A 892 30.17 9.13 19.31
C GLN A 892 28.89 8.50 18.77
N ARG A 893 27.71 8.95 19.21
CA ARG A 893 26.41 8.54 18.65
C ARG A 893 26.29 8.90 17.17
N VAL A 894 26.75 10.07 16.73
CA VAL A 894 26.74 10.46 15.31
C VAL A 894 27.70 9.60 14.49
N ARG A 895 28.88 9.28 15.04
CA ARG A 895 29.85 8.39 14.38
C ARG A 895 29.35 6.96 14.27
N HIS A 896 28.78 6.40 15.34
CA HIS A 896 28.12 5.09 15.28
C HIS A 896 26.93 5.11 14.33
N ARG A 897 26.05 6.12 14.44
CA ARG A 897 24.88 6.21 13.55
C ARG A 897 25.28 6.35 12.07
N GLN A 898 26.38 7.01 11.75
CA GLN A 898 26.89 7.03 10.37
C GLN A 898 27.32 5.65 9.89
N HIS A 899 27.92 4.87 10.78
CA HIS A 899 28.21 3.48 10.49
C HIS A 899 26.91 2.73 10.17
N ASP A 900 25.88 2.92 11.01
CA ASP A 900 24.55 2.29 10.85
C ASP A 900 23.76 2.78 9.63
N GLU A 901 23.90 4.04 9.23
CA GLU A 901 23.17 4.63 8.09
C GLU A 901 23.83 4.32 6.76
N VAL A 902 25.16 4.23 6.74
CA VAL A 902 25.86 3.61 5.61
C VAL A 902 25.40 2.16 5.46
N GLU A 903 25.01 1.49 6.55
CA GLU A 903 24.34 0.17 6.59
C GLU A 903 22.89 0.25 6.04
N VAL A 904 22.00 1.13 6.53
CA VAL A 904 20.58 1.19 6.10
C VAL A 904 20.38 1.80 4.69
N GLU A 905 21.07 2.89 4.33
CA GLU A 905 20.95 3.47 2.97
C GLU A 905 21.56 2.56 1.90
N ALA A 906 22.51 1.69 2.25
CA ALA A 906 22.98 0.64 1.36
C ALA A 906 21.88 -0.38 1.05
N GLU A 907 21.11 -0.79 2.05
CA GLU A 907 19.99 -1.72 1.89
C GLU A 907 18.80 -1.11 1.13
N LEU A 908 18.49 0.17 1.35
CA LEU A 908 17.37 0.87 0.69
C LEU A 908 17.63 1.12 -0.80
N ASN A 909 18.85 1.51 -1.17
CA ASN A 909 19.19 1.82 -2.56
C ASN A 909 19.30 0.59 -3.47
N ASP A 910 19.45 -0.61 -2.91
CA ASP A 910 19.41 -1.87 -3.67
C ASP A 910 18.01 -2.16 -4.27
N GLY A 911 16.97 -1.44 -3.84
CA GLY A 911 15.62 -1.52 -4.40
C GLY A 911 15.30 -0.53 -5.53
N GLU A 912 16.02 0.60 -5.65
CA GLU A 912 15.53 1.77 -6.40
C GLU A 912 16.41 2.26 -7.56
N VAL A 913 17.66 1.82 -7.71
CA VAL A 913 18.51 2.32 -8.82
C VAL A 913 18.17 1.61 -10.14
N SER A 914 17.02 1.91 -10.74
CA SER A 914 16.85 2.01 -12.22
C SER A 914 15.38 2.26 -12.61
N ALA A 915 14.78 3.33 -12.11
CA ALA A 915 13.69 4.00 -12.80
C ALA A 915 14.18 5.41 -13.14
N GLU A 916 14.55 5.58 -14.40
CA GLU A 916 14.66 6.80 -15.21
C GLU A 916 14.99 8.15 -14.55
N SER A 917 16.15 8.70 -14.93
CA SER A 917 16.26 10.11 -15.32
C SER A 917 17.28 10.22 -16.44
N GLY A 918 16.77 10.28 -17.66
CA GLY A 918 17.52 10.73 -18.83
C GLY A 918 17.08 12.14 -19.18
N GLU A 919 17.75 13.15 -18.64
CA GLU A 919 17.80 14.49 -19.25
C GLU A 919 19.27 14.95 -19.30
N PRO A 920 19.79 15.31 -20.49
CA PRO A 920 21.18 15.72 -20.66
C PRO A 920 21.34 17.25 -20.56
N HIS A 921 22.41 17.68 -19.89
CA HIS A 921 22.95 19.04 -20.06
C HIS A 921 23.43 19.24 -21.52
N GLY A 922 23.14 20.41 -22.07
CA GLY A 922 23.11 20.68 -23.51
C GLY A 922 24.43 20.53 -24.28
N MET A 923 24.35 19.77 -25.37
CA MET A 923 25.15 19.95 -26.58
C MET A 923 24.25 19.59 -27.79
N VAL A 924 24.22 20.47 -28.80
CA VAL A 924 23.27 20.48 -29.93
C VAL A 924 23.61 19.42 -31.00
N VAL A 925 22.78 18.36 -31.17
CA VAL A 925 22.64 17.48 -32.38
C VAL A 925 21.22 16.78 -32.34
N PRO A 926 20.51 16.49 -33.46
CA PRO A 926 19.04 16.40 -33.49
C PRO A 926 18.38 15.02 -33.24
N MET A 927 17.11 15.09 -32.80
CA MET A 927 16.12 14.05 -32.46
C MET A 927 16.04 12.78 -33.33
N HIS A 928 15.87 11.61 -32.68
CA HIS A 928 14.61 10.83 -32.74
C HIS A 928 14.54 9.64 -31.75
N VAL A 929 13.38 9.55 -31.07
CA VAL A 929 12.70 8.39 -30.43
C VAL A 929 13.30 7.83 -29.12
N ILE A 930 12.65 8.19 -28.00
CA ILE A 930 12.58 7.40 -26.77
C ILE A 930 11.17 6.81 -26.70
N ALA A 931 11.07 5.49 -26.61
CA ALA A 931 9.94 4.79 -26.01
C ALA A 931 10.41 3.40 -25.53
N GLU A 932 9.96 3.07 -24.32
CA GLU A 932 10.29 1.95 -23.46
C GLU A 932 10.07 0.56 -24.08
N ALA A 933 10.69 -0.48 -23.49
CA ALA A 933 9.94 -1.64 -23.00
C ALA A 933 10.77 -2.62 -22.17
N ILE A 934 10.16 -3.02 -21.06
CA ILE A 934 10.23 -4.30 -20.37
C ILE A 934 9.85 -5.44 -21.35
N GLU A 935 10.63 -6.52 -21.44
CA GLU A 935 10.17 -7.85 -21.94
C GLU A 935 9.97 -8.76 -20.71
N VAL A 936 8.77 -9.19 -20.35
CA VAL A 936 7.84 -10.17 -20.97
C VAL A 936 8.30 -11.63 -20.86
N ARG A 937 7.63 -12.34 -19.94
CA ARG A 937 7.14 -13.72 -20.14
C ARG A 937 5.61 -13.65 -20.08
N ASP A 938 4.98 -13.66 -21.25
CA ASP A 938 3.54 -13.83 -21.55
C ASP A 938 3.25 -13.71 -23.09
N ASP A 939 4.23 -13.30 -23.91
CA ASP A 939 4.04 -12.89 -25.33
C ASP A 939 3.77 -13.98 -26.39
N ASP A 940 3.89 -15.29 -26.13
CA ASP A 940 3.60 -16.25 -27.20
C ASP A 940 2.09 -16.38 -27.50
N ARG A 941 1.24 -15.86 -26.60
CA ARG A 941 -0.22 -15.84 -26.79
C ARG A 941 -0.72 -14.57 -27.48
N ASP A 942 -0.22 -13.40 -27.08
CA ASP A 942 -0.58 -12.11 -27.70
C ASP A 942 0.02 -11.97 -29.11
N ARG A 943 1.13 -12.66 -29.39
CA ARG A 943 1.77 -12.74 -30.71
C ARG A 943 0.95 -13.56 -31.72
N ALA A 944 0.18 -14.56 -31.27
CA ALA A 944 -0.74 -15.30 -32.15
C ALA A 944 -1.96 -14.42 -32.54
N VAL A 945 -2.47 -13.60 -31.61
CA VAL A 945 -3.60 -12.68 -31.83
C VAL A 945 -3.18 -11.50 -32.72
N GLY A 946 -2.00 -10.92 -32.49
CA GLY A 946 -1.46 -9.82 -33.30
C GLY A 946 -1.17 -10.21 -34.76
N ASN A 947 -0.75 -11.45 -35.01
CA ASN A 947 -0.47 -11.94 -36.36
C ASN A 947 -1.75 -12.14 -37.19
N VAL A 948 -2.88 -12.52 -36.57
CA VAL A 948 -4.18 -12.64 -37.26
C VAL A 948 -4.76 -11.26 -37.61
N MET A 949 -4.56 -10.27 -36.74
CA MET A 949 -5.06 -8.90 -36.93
C MET A 949 -4.27 -8.12 -37.99
N LEU A 950 -2.97 -8.41 -38.14
CA LEU A 950 -2.12 -7.84 -39.18
C LEU A 950 -2.39 -8.44 -40.58
N ASP A 951 -2.71 -9.73 -40.67
CA ASP A 951 -3.11 -10.39 -41.93
C ASP A 951 -4.48 -9.89 -42.44
N TYR A 952 -5.33 -9.40 -41.53
CA TYR A 952 -6.61 -8.74 -41.85
C TYR A 952 -6.40 -7.31 -42.37
N LEU A 953 -5.46 -6.56 -41.81
CA LEU A 953 -5.14 -5.19 -42.24
C LEU A 953 -4.41 -5.14 -43.59
N GLU A 954 -3.58 -6.14 -43.93
CA GLU A 954 -2.96 -6.25 -45.26
C GLU A 954 -3.98 -6.51 -46.39
N LYS A 955 -5.16 -7.06 -46.07
CA LYS A 955 -6.24 -7.32 -47.04
C LYS A 955 -7.09 -6.08 -47.36
N LEU A 956 -6.95 -4.98 -46.63
CA LEU A 956 -7.77 -3.75 -46.80
C LEU A 956 -7.22 -2.72 -47.80
N GLY A 957 -6.09 -2.99 -48.45
CA GLY A 957 -5.60 -2.18 -49.59
C GLY A 957 -5.05 -0.78 -49.24
N PRO A 958 -4.31 -0.14 -50.16
CA PRO A 958 -3.43 1.00 -49.87
C PRO A 958 -4.12 2.38 -49.73
N GLU A 959 -5.45 2.46 -49.74
CA GLU A 959 -6.16 3.76 -49.76
C GLU A 959 -6.36 4.43 -48.38
N THR A 960 -5.91 3.80 -47.28
CA THR A 960 -6.13 4.30 -45.90
C THR A 960 -4.90 4.97 -45.25
N ALA A 961 -3.80 5.19 -45.96
CA ALA A 961 -2.58 5.78 -45.38
C ALA A 961 -2.58 7.32 -45.42
N LEU A 962 -2.69 7.98 -44.25
CA LEU A 962 -2.49 9.42 -44.07
C LEU A 962 -1.00 9.83 -44.23
N PRO A 963 -0.70 11.03 -44.76
CA PRO A 963 0.67 11.49 -44.99
C PRO A 963 1.32 12.07 -43.72
N ALA A 964 2.47 11.53 -43.33
CA ALA A 964 3.27 12.04 -42.22
C ALA A 964 4.28 13.10 -42.69
N GLY A 965 4.28 14.27 -42.05
CA GLY A 965 5.47 15.12 -41.91
C GLY A 965 5.38 16.56 -42.42
N LYS A 966 5.04 17.50 -41.52
CA LYS A 966 5.58 18.89 -41.52
C LYS A 966 5.67 19.40 -40.08
N LYS A 967 6.84 19.91 -39.68
CA LYS A 967 7.08 20.66 -38.45
C LYS A 967 6.22 21.94 -38.45
N ARG A 968 5.60 22.30 -37.32
CA ARG A 968 4.89 23.57 -37.10
C ARG A 968 5.47 24.26 -35.87
N GLU A 969 6.14 25.39 -36.09
CA GLU A 969 6.34 26.44 -35.09
C GLU A 969 5.32 27.54 -35.38
N GLY A 970 4.63 28.02 -34.35
CA GLY A 970 3.76 29.20 -34.39
C GLY A 970 2.35 28.95 -34.93
N VAL A 971 1.41 28.61 -34.05
CA VAL A 971 -0.05 28.65 -34.28
C VAL A 971 -0.65 29.25 -33.00
N SER A 972 -1.50 30.27 -33.13
CA SER A 972 -2.09 30.98 -31.99
C SER A 972 -3.31 30.24 -31.44
N GLU A 973 -3.67 30.54 -30.18
CA GLU A 973 -4.76 29.90 -29.43
C GLU A 973 -6.14 30.03 -30.10
N GLN A 974 -6.32 30.99 -31.02
CA GLN A 974 -7.54 31.17 -31.82
C GLN A 974 -7.70 30.18 -32.99
N GLU A 975 -6.61 29.56 -33.48
CA GLU A 975 -6.69 28.58 -34.57
C GLU A 975 -7.05 27.15 -34.07
N TRP A 976 -7.14 26.95 -32.76
CA TRP A 976 -7.59 25.69 -32.16
C TRP A 976 -9.11 25.56 -32.09
N GLU A 977 -9.86 26.67 -32.11
CA GLU A 977 -11.33 26.65 -32.00
C GLU A 977 -12.04 26.34 -33.33
N GLU A 978 -11.36 26.36 -34.47
CA GLU A 978 -11.94 26.08 -35.80
C GLU A 978 -11.57 24.71 -36.40
N LEU A 979 -11.06 23.77 -35.59
CA LEU A 979 -10.81 22.39 -36.04
C LEU A 979 -12.09 21.54 -35.92
N ASP A 980 -12.78 21.46 -37.05
CA ASP A 980 -14.00 20.70 -37.38
C ASP A 980 -14.06 19.29 -36.74
N LEU A 981 -14.74 19.21 -35.59
CA LEU A 981 -14.95 17.99 -34.79
C LEU A 981 -15.71 16.90 -35.57
N ASP A 982 -16.54 17.29 -36.54
CA ASP A 982 -17.34 16.37 -37.36
C ASP A 982 -16.47 15.44 -38.21
N ARG A 983 -15.24 15.85 -38.52
CA ARG A 983 -14.31 15.08 -39.35
C ARG A 983 -13.50 14.04 -38.57
N ILE A 984 -13.42 14.17 -37.24
CA ILE A 984 -12.79 13.19 -36.36
C ILE A 984 -13.79 12.06 -36.04
N ASP A 985 -15.06 12.42 -35.81
CA ASP A 985 -16.12 11.43 -35.55
C ASP A 985 -16.40 10.54 -36.77
N LEU A 986 -16.41 11.09 -37.99
CA LEU A 986 -16.62 10.32 -39.22
C LEU A 986 -15.51 9.28 -39.50
N ASN A 987 -14.30 9.49 -38.94
CA ASN A 987 -13.19 8.56 -39.09
C ASN A 987 -13.14 7.53 -37.95
N LEU A 988 -13.66 7.87 -36.77
CA LEU A 988 -13.86 6.91 -35.68
C LEU A 988 -14.98 5.91 -36.00
N GLU A 989 -16.06 6.38 -36.64
CA GLU A 989 -17.20 5.55 -37.06
C GLU A 989 -16.87 4.60 -38.23
N LYS A 990 -15.77 4.86 -38.96
CA LYS A 990 -15.20 3.96 -39.98
C LYS A 990 -14.15 2.99 -39.42
N MET A 991 -13.64 3.23 -38.22
CA MET A 991 -12.67 2.38 -37.53
C MET A 991 -13.32 1.38 -36.56
N LEU A 992 -14.49 1.71 -36.02
CA LEU A 992 -15.39 0.80 -35.31
C LEU A 992 -16.20 -0.03 -36.32
#